data_AF-A0A4Z0VZN4-F1
#
_entry.id   AF-A0A4Z0VZN4-F1
#
_cell.length_a   1.000
_cell.length_b   1.000
_cell.length_c   1.000
_cell.angle_alpha   90.00
_cell.angle_beta   90.00
_cell.angle_gamma   90.00
#
_symmetry.space_group_name_H-M   'P 1'
#
loop_
_entity.id
_entity.type
_entity.pdbx_description
1 polymer ?
#
loop_
_entity_poly.entity_id
_entity_poly.type
_entity_poly.pdbx_seq_one_letter_code
_entity_poly.pdbx_strand_id
1 'polypeptide(L)'
;MAKIEKKNYLFTHILIIFLIIIILFPMIWVVSTSIRRDAAAFSPRLFSDRVTINNYTDLIFQTPTVPEIMQDLNKVSTYIGEYSDFTYDEAVKESKEKLTSLKSYLQTTENNMKAIGEKFDFIYYEFNNGYDSELLKEVNQYVEENDLGMFNEMISEIKSEAENYGFNFPANDLEQITKEFLEYRDQLYSDYLELNIEDEIQKQETIKAIYDIPVRTTLWNIRVGRKNPNNELVQQFGEKLNELKNMYSNLESEVENTKTKIEGKLEENFSGLLVRENEFSNQLESLEKQISNLNGEKNALNKTIDGLDNQIQAVGDIYIPESNKIIASYDIIKNIDLSNIEPQAPMFGDNAEFKDLVSEYARKLPQFVENMETMEKYRDGTILSVMRNFSEVYRYLDNNFDKIFAAREEKQILPSFEALKNLTAKMAISLDELVILSERYNKTMSELNKISEELNTLRSEQVSINEEYKTFESKYRKKLNFMNQSLSYPNILVSKYFSESDIDNFYESEYYAKFMESDFFKGFTPERNRYSLLLWKSSLDESYEKFTMGRNDMDDVISKIRSNIEVFENNMDDYLRINYGGNLSSIPALTDMRDVYISDFGPVNANIARSSRVISDLSYISDSYLADSMKEIDKDLYEIQHSWEERIRKPFLRWLFNSILVAGMTAIITVIITSLAAYPFSRMKFVGRSSGLYFLMIVQMFPIVMFMVAIYGILNFLGDYLPFIGLDTLGGLIFAYLGNVAYNMWLFKGYYDTIPDSLEESAMIDGATRFQTFWLIVLPLSLPIISVITILTFMNTFNEFVIAKIVLQSEVNYTYAVGLQTFSQGPFETQWGLFTAASLIGAIPMVILFLTMQKWIIGGLTQGSVKG
;
A
#
# COMPACT_ATOMS: atom_id res chain seq x y z
N MET A 1 4.14 -47.83 -45.38
CA MET A 1 4.63 -46.48 -45.01
C MET A 1 3.45 -45.53 -45.00
N ALA A 2 2.89 -45.24 -43.83
CA ALA A 2 1.81 -44.26 -43.70
C ALA A 2 2.40 -42.84 -43.72
N LYS A 3 1.86 -41.97 -44.59
CA LYS A 3 2.20 -40.55 -44.66
C LYS A 3 1.83 -39.89 -43.33
N ILE A 4 2.83 -39.39 -42.61
CA ILE A 4 2.64 -38.49 -41.47
C ILE A 4 2.19 -37.14 -42.05
N GLU A 5 0.92 -36.78 -41.84
CA GLU A 5 0.45 -35.43 -42.12
C GLU A 5 1.21 -34.44 -41.22
N LYS A 6 1.93 -33.49 -41.82
CA LYS A 6 2.48 -32.33 -41.10
C LYS A 6 1.31 -31.43 -40.68
N LYS A 7 0.73 -31.67 -39.51
CA LYS A 7 -0.19 -30.70 -38.87
C LYS A 7 0.59 -29.42 -38.55
N ASN A 8 -0.01 -28.28 -38.87
CA ASN A 8 0.57 -26.97 -38.62
C ASN A 8 0.37 -26.60 -37.14
N TYR A 9 1.39 -26.87 -36.31
CA TYR A 9 1.34 -26.64 -34.86
C TYR A 9 1.55 -25.18 -34.46
N LEU A 10 1.44 -24.23 -35.39
CA LEU A 10 1.72 -22.81 -35.14
C LEU A 10 0.93 -22.28 -33.93
N PHE A 11 -0.37 -22.59 -33.85
CA PHE A 11 -1.21 -22.19 -32.72
C PHE A 11 -0.73 -22.77 -31.39
N THR A 12 -0.35 -24.05 -31.36
CA THR A 12 0.20 -24.71 -30.17
C THR A 12 1.51 -24.06 -29.73
N HIS A 13 2.39 -23.71 -30.68
CA HIS A 13 3.65 -23.03 -30.35
C HIS A 13 3.40 -21.61 -29.84
N ILE A 14 2.49 -20.85 -30.44
CA ILE A 14 2.09 -19.52 -29.96
C ILE A 14 1.52 -19.61 -28.54
N LEU A 15 0.60 -20.56 -28.29
CA LEU A 15 0.04 -20.80 -26.96
C LEU A 15 1.13 -21.17 -25.94
N ILE A 16 2.06 -22.05 -26.31
CA ILE A 16 3.18 -22.45 -25.44
C ILE A 16 4.09 -21.25 -25.16
N ILE A 17 4.44 -20.45 -26.16
CA ILE A 17 5.26 -19.24 -25.98
C ILE A 17 4.56 -18.26 -25.04
N PHE A 18 3.26 -18.02 -25.24
CA PHE A 18 2.47 -17.16 -24.38
C PHE A 18 2.42 -17.69 -22.93
N LEU A 19 2.20 -18.99 -22.74
CA LEU A 19 2.24 -19.63 -21.42
C LEU A 19 3.63 -19.52 -20.78
N ILE A 20 4.71 -19.70 -21.56
CA ILE A 20 6.09 -19.53 -21.07
C ILE A 20 6.29 -18.10 -20.56
N ILE A 21 5.84 -17.09 -21.30
CA ILE A 21 5.96 -15.69 -20.87
C ILE A 21 5.20 -15.47 -19.55
N ILE A 22 3.96 -15.95 -19.43
CA ILE A 22 3.17 -15.83 -18.19
C ILE A 22 3.84 -16.55 -17.01
N ILE A 23 4.39 -17.74 -17.24
CA ILE A 23 5.03 -18.56 -16.20
C ILE A 23 6.38 -17.95 -15.77
N LEU A 24 7.15 -17.41 -16.72
CA LEU A 24 8.47 -16.84 -16.44
C LEU A 24 8.40 -15.42 -15.88
N PHE A 25 7.35 -14.66 -16.21
CA PHE A 25 7.24 -13.26 -15.77
C PHE A 25 7.39 -13.07 -14.25
N PRO A 26 6.71 -13.83 -13.38
CA PRO A 26 6.92 -13.74 -11.93
C PRO A 26 8.37 -14.03 -11.52
N MET A 27 9.03 -15.01 -12.14
CA MET A 27 10.45 -15.30 -11.84
C MET A 27 11.36 -14.15 -12.28
N ILE A 28 11.15 -13.61 -13.47
CA ILE A 28 11.92 -12.45 -13.97
C ILE A 28 11.71 -11.25 -13.05
N TRP A 29 10.48 -11.01 -12.62
CA TRP A 29 10.15 -9.94 -11.69
C TRP A 29 10.80 -10.13 -10.31
N VAL A 30 10.78 -11.35 -9.74
CA VAL A 30 11.45 -11.65 -8.45
C VAL A 30 12.95 -11.43 -8.57
N VAL A 31 13.59 -11.95 -9.63
CA VAL A 31 15.03 -11.78 -9.88
C VAL A 31 15.37 -10.32 -10.05
N SER A 32 14.63 -9.59 -10.89
CA SER A 32 14.90 -8.17 -11.09
C SER A 32 14.72 -7.37 -9.80
N THR A 33 13.61 -7.56 -9.09
CA THR A 33 13.30 -6.83 -7.84
C THR A 33 14.33 -7.09 -6.74
N SER A 34 14.89 -8.30 -6.68
CA SER A 34 15.90 -8.65 -5.67
C SER A 34 17.21 -7.87 -5.79
N ILE A 35 17.51 -7.32 -6.97
CA ILE A 35 18.74 -6.56 -7.23
C ILE A 35 18.49 -5.06 -7.39
N ARG A 36 17.29 -4.54 -7.08
CA ARG A 36 16.98 -3.10 -7.21
C ARG A 36 17.25 -2.37 -5.89
N ARG A 37 17.65 -1.10 -6.00
CA ARG A 37 17.82 -0.17 -4.87
C ARG A 37 16.49 0.43 -4.37
N ASP A 38 15.47 0.41 -5.22
CA ASP A 38 14.19 1.03 -4.89
C ASP A 38 13.28 0.08 -4.08
N ALA A 39 12.35 0.66 -3.33
CA ALA A 39 11.40 -0.06 -2.49
C ALA A 39 10.04 -0.34 -3.17
N ALA A 40 9.91 -0.06 -4.47
CA ALA A 40 8.62 -0.15 -5.16
C ALA A 40 8.34 -1.57 -5.68
N ALA A 41 7.11 -2.06 -5.43
CA ALA A 41 6.64 -3.35 -5.94
C ALA A 41 6.80 -3.46 -7.47
N PHE A 42 6.48 -2.37 -8.18
CA PHE A 42 6.58 -2.29 -9.63
C PHE A 42 7.39 -1.04 -10.01
N SER A 43 8.43 -1.24 -10.83
CA SER A 43 9.17 -0.17 -11.48
C SER A 43 8.55 0.11 -12.86
N PRO A 44 8.67 1.34 -13.39
CA PRO A 44 8.38 1.64 -14.79
C PRO A 44 9.15 0.75 -15.78
N ARG A 45 10.33 0.24 -15.39
CA ARG A 45 11.17 -0.66 -16.20
C ARG A 45 11.21 -2.05 -15.57
N LEU A 46 11.13 -3.09 -16.41
CA LEU A 46 11.19 -4.48 -15.95
C LEU A 46 12.55 -4.82 -15.30
N PHE A 47 13.63 -4.23 -15.81
CA PHE A 47 14.97 -4.32 -15.21
C PHE A 47 15.35 -2.94 -14.67
N SER A 48 15.80 -2.89 -13.41
CA SER A 48 16.31 -1.65 -12.82
C SER A 48 17.71 -1.37 -13.34
N ASP A 49 17.93 -0.11 -13.70
CA ASP A 49 19.26 0.43 -13.98
C ASP A 49 20.02 0.75 -12.67
N ARG A 50 19.29 0.89 -11.55
CA ARG A 50 19.84 1.06 -10.19
C ARG A 50 20.02 -0.29 -9.52
N VAL A 51 21.10 -0.98 -9.85
CA VAL A 51 21.40 -2.34 -9.35
C VAL A 51 22.15 -2.30 -8.00
N THR A 52 21.84 -3.23 -7.11
CA THR A 52 22.51 -3.46 -5.83
C THR A 52 22.53 -4.94 -5.47
N ILE A 53 23.53 -5.35 -4.69
CA ILE A 53 23.58 -6.68 -4.05
C ILE A 53 23.29 -6.61 -2.55
N ASN A 54 23.03 -5.41 -2.03
CA ASN A 54 22.85 -5.20 -0.59
C ASN A 54 21.72 -6.04 -0.01
N ASN A 55 20.61 -6.20 -0.75
CA ASN A 55 19.50 -7.06 -0.36
C ASN A 55 19.94 -8.50 0.00
N TYR A 56 20.98 -9.03 -0.66
CA TYR A 56 21.53 -10.35 -0.36
C TYR A 56 22.55 -10.32 0.78
N THR A 57 23.44 -9.33 0.79
CA THR A 57 24.46 -9.22 1.83
C THR A 57 23.84 -8.95 3.19
N ASP A 58 22.77 -8.16 3.25
CA ASP A 58 22.06 -7.82 4.48
C ASP A 58 21.38 -9.05 5.10
N LEU A 59 20.88 -9.98 4.27
CA LEU A 59 20.29 -11.23 4.74
C LEU A 59 21.34 -12.21 5.30
N ILE A 60 22.54 -12.23 4.71
CA ILE A 60 23.58 -13.23 5.02
C ILE A 60 24.56 -12.73 6.09
N PHE A 61 25.08 -11.52 5.95
CA PHE A 61 26.18 -10.98 6.75
C PHE A 61 25.75 -9.94 7.79
N GLN A 62 24.50 -9.45 7.74
CA GLN A 62 23.87 -8.55 8.73
C GLN A 62 24.83 -7.49 9.29
N THR A 63 25.48 -6.73 8.41
CA THR A 63 26.36 -5.65 8.82
C THR A 63 25.54 -4.57 9.53
N PRO A 64 25.87 -4.19 10.77
CA PRO A 64 25.03 -3.28 11.53
C PRO A 64 25.09 -1.86 10.95
N THR A 65 23.95 -1.19 10.92
CA THR A 65 23.87 0.24 10.55
C THR A 65 24.26 1.14 11.71
N VAL A 66 24.50 2.43 11.43
CA VAL A 66 24.81 3.43 12.45
C VAL A 66 23.77 3.45 13.59
N PRO A 67 22.45 3.56 13.36
CA PRO A 67 21.46 3.50 14.43
C PRO A 67 21.44 2.16 15.18
N GLU A 68 21.69 1.03 14.51
CA GLU A 68 21.78 -0.28 15.17
C GLU A 68 23.00 -0.37 16.09
N ILE A 69 24.16 0.17 15.69
CA ILE A 69 25.35 0.21 16.57
C ILE A 69 25.08 1.06 17.82
N MET A 70 24.40 2.20 17.66
CA MET A 70 24.00 3.04 18.80
C MET A 70 23.02 2.30 19.72
N GLN A 71 22.07 1.56 19.15
CA GLN A 71 21.14 0.74 19.92
C GLN A 71 21.86 -0.41 20.66
N ASP A 72 22.81 -1.07 20.00
CA ASP A 72 23.61 -2.14 20.59
C ASP A 72 24.49 -1.61 21.72
N LEU A 73 25.13 -0.45 21.56
CA LEU A 73 25.85 0.22 22.65
C LEU A 73 24.97 0.42 23.87
N ASN A 74 23.72 0.85 23.68
CA ASN A 74 22.76 1.00 24.77
C ASN A 74 22.39 -0.36 25.41
N LYS A 75 22.18 -1.40 24.60
CA LYS A 75 21.85 -2.74 25.10
C LYS A 75 23.00 -3.37 25.89
N VAL A 76 24.23 -3.30 25.35
CA VAL A 76 25.46 -3.75 26.02
C VAL A 76 25.61 -3.00 27.34
N SER A 77 25.41 -1.69 27.33
CA SER A 77 25.62 -0.87 28.52
C SER A 77 24.56 -1.03 29.61
N THR A 78 23.42 -1.64 29.27
CA THR A 78 22.33 -1.92 30.21
C THR A 78 22.16 -3.42 30.49
N TYR A 79 23.00 -4.28 29.91
CA TYR A 79 22.95 -5.75 30.05
C TYR A 79 21.55 -6.31 29.74
N ILE A 80 20.96 -5.89 28.61
CA ILE A 80 19.64 -6.33 28.16
C ILE A 80 19.71 -7.13 26.85
N GLY A 81 18.70 -7.96 26.61
CA GLY A 81 18.60 -8.75 25.38
C GLY A 81 19.71 -9.79 25.28
N GLU A 82 20.42 -9.81 24.15
CA GLU A 82 21.52 -10.78 23.91
C GLU A 82 22.76 -10.56 24.79
N TYR A 83 22.81 -9.43 25.50
CA TYR A 83 23.90 -9.04 26.39
C TYR A 83 23.59 -9.25 27.88
N SER A 84 22.47 -9.92 28.22
CA SER A 84 22.06 -10.12 29.61
C SER A 84 23.04 -10.94 30.44
N ASP A 85 23.74 -11.87 29.79
CA ASP A 85 24.66 -12.81 30.44
C ASP A 85 26.12 -12.34 30.40
N PHE A 86 26.37 -11.13 29.88
CA PHE A 86 27.72 -10.60 29.76
C PHE A 86 28.34 -10.31 31.13
N THR A 87 29.59 -10.71 31.29
CA THR A 87 30.44 -10.21 32.38
C THR A 87 30.80 -8.75 32.13
N TYR A 88 31.23 -8.08 33.20
CA TYR A 88 31.72 -6.70 33.11
C TYR A 88 32.81 -6.51 32.05
N ASP A 89 33.82 -7.40 32.04
CA ASP A 89 34.94 -7.30 31.11
C ASP A 89 34.50 -7.56 29.65
N GLU A 90 33.53 -8.45 29.43
CA GLU A 90 32.92 -8.69 28.12
C GLU A 90 32.16 -7.45 27.62
N ALA A 91 31.36 -6.81 28.50
CA ALA A 91 30.63 -5.59 28.16
C ALA A 91 31.58 -4.41 27.85
N VAL A 92 32.69 -4.26 28.58
CA VAL A 92 33.73 -3.27 28.29
C VAL A 92 34.36 -3.51 26.92
N LYS A 93 34.71 -4.78 26.63
CA LYS A 93 35.31 -5.15 25.34
C LYS A 93 34.36 -4.88 24.18
N GLU A 94 33.12 -5.35 24.28
CA GLU A 94 32.09 -5.19 23.25
C GLU A 94 31.78 -3.71 23.00
N SER A 95 31.66 -2.91 24.07
CA SER A 95 31.42 -1.46 23.96
C SER A 95 32.56 -0.76 23.18
N LYS A 96 33.82 -1.13 23.43
CA LYS A 96 34.97 -0.57 22.68
C LYS A 96 34.96 -0.96 21.20
N GLU A 97 34.63 -2.21 20.90
CA GLU A 97 34.50 -2.68 19.50
C GLU A 97 33.39 -1.91 18.78
N LYS A 98 32.22 -1.78 19.40
CA LYS A 98 31.08 -1.03 18.84
C LYS A 98 31.38 0.46 18.67
N LEU A 99 32.06 1.11 19.63
CA LEU A 99 32.52 2.50 19.49
C LEU A 99 33.52 2.66 18.34
N THR A 100 34.44 1.71 18.16
CA THR A 100 35.40 1.74 17.05
C THR A 100 34.69 1.62 15.70
N SER A 101 33.73 0.70 15.59
CA SER A 101 32.89 0.58 14.40
C SER A 101 32.09 1.86 14.12
N LEU A 102 31.45 2.43 15.15
CA LEU A 102 30.69 3.67 15.01
C LEU A 102 31.57 4.82 14.51
N LYS A 103 32.73 5.06 15.14
CA LYS A 103 33.70 6.07 14.69
C LYS A 103 34.15 5.84 13.24
N SER A 104 34.40 4.60 12.85
CA SER A 104 34.76 4.25 11.47
C SER A 104 33.64 4.59 10.49
N TYR A 105 32.37 4.29 10.82
CA TYR A 105 31.23 4.63 9.95
C TYR A 105 31.06 6.14 9.79
N LEU A 106 31.20 6.91 10.88
CA LEU A 106 31.16 8.37 10.81
C LEU A 106 32.26 8.90 9.88
N GLN A 107 33.50 8.41 10.03
CA GLN A 107 34.62 8.82 9.19
C GLN A 107 34.44 8.44 7.71
N THR A 108 33.96 7.21 7.44
CA THR A 108 33.66 6.76 6.08
C THR A 108 32.56 7.63 5.47
N THR A 109 31.55 8.01 6.25
CA THR A 109 30.47 8.89 5.78
C THR A 109 30.99 10.27 5.39
N GLU A 110 31.82 10.91 6.24
CA GLU A 110 32.47 12.19 5.91
C GLU A 110 33.33 12.10 4.64
N ASN A 111 34.11 11.02 4.49
CA ASN A 111 34.95 10.79 3.31
C ASN A 111 34.11 10.61 2.04
N ASN A 112 33.03 9.83 2.12
CA ASN A 112 32.12 9.61 0.98
C ASN A 112 31.41 10.90 0.60
N MET A 113 30.92 11.68 1.58
CA MET A 113 30.35 13.01 1.33
C MET A 113 31.35 13.92 0.62
N LYS A 114 32.61 13.95 1.07
CA LYS A 114 33.65 14.73 0.40
C LYS A 114 33.88 14.28 -1.05
N ALA A 115 34.01 12.98 -1.27
CA ALA A 115 34.23 12.39 -2.60
C ALA A 115 33.06 12.68 -3.57
N ILE A 116 31.82 12.62 -3.07
CA ILE A 116 30.63 12.99 -3.86
C ILE A 116 30.70 14.47 -4.28
N GLY A 117 31.11 15.36 -3.38
CA GLY A 117 31.34 16.77 -3.69
C GLY A 117 32.36 16.97 -4.81
N GLU A 118 33.50 16.27 -4.75
CA GLU A 118 34.53 16.31 -5.79
C GLU A 118 34.01 15.83 -7.16
N LYS A 119 33.09 14.85 -7.19
CA LYS A 119 32.44 14.39 -8.43
C LYS A 119 31.46 15.41 -8.99
N PHE A 120 30.70 16.10 -8.15
CA PHE A 120 29.88 17.23 -8.60
C PHE A 120 30.75 18.36 -9.17
N ASP A 121 31.84 18.71 -8.50
CA ASP A 121 32.78 19.73 -8.96
C ASP A 121 33.38 19.36 -10.34
N PHE A 122 33.68 18.07 -10.57
CA PHE A 122 34.07 17.55 -11.88
C PHE A 122 32.97 17.74 -12.94
N ILE A 123 31.72 17.38 -12.65
CA ILE A 123 30.60 17.57 -13.60
C ILE A 123 30.45 19.06 -13.95
N TYR A 124 30.52 19.96 -12.97
CA TYR A 124 30.46 21.40 -13.23
C TYR A 124 31.67 21.91 -14.01
N TYR A 125 32.85 21.35 -13.77
CA TYR A 125 34.05 21.68 -14.55
C TYR A 125 33.86 21.31 -16.02
N GLU A 126 33.43 20.08 -16.32
CA GLU A 126 33.20 19.64 -17.70
C GLU A 126 32.07 20.43 -18.36
N PHE A 127 30.99 20.70 -17.62
CA PHE A 127 29.90 21.57 -18.06
C PHE A 127 30.42 22.94 -18.54
N ASN A 128 31.23 23.61 -17.74
CA ASN A 128 31.78 24.93 -18.05
C ASN A 128 32.94 24.91 -19.09
N ASN A 129 33.45 23.73 -19.46
CA ASN A 129 34.55 23.56 -20.42
C ASN A 129 34.07 22.97 -21.76
N GLY A 130 32.87 23.34 -22.21
CA GLY A 130 32.38 23.11 -23.57
C GLY A 130 31.21 22.15 -23.67
N TYR A 131 30.89 21.37 -22.63
CA TYR A 131 29.70 20.51 -22.63
C TYR A 131 28.40 21.33 -22.61
N ASP A 132 28.41 22.52 -22.00
CA ASP A 132 27.31 23.49 -22.09
C ASP A 132 26.88 23.80 -23.54
N SER A 133 27.85 24.03 -24.41
CA SER A 133 27.66 24.39 -25.82
C SER A 133 27.20 23.20 -26.66
N GLU A 134 27.62 21.98 -26.30
CA GLU A 134 27.15 20.74 -26.92
C GLU A 134 25.71 20.45 -26.53
N LEU A 135 25.39 20.55 -25.23
CA LEU A 135 24.05 20.33 -24.71
C LEU A 135 23.03 21.34 -25.24
N LEU A 136 23.40 22.62 -25.41
CA LEU A 136 22.51 23.61 -26.04
C LEU A 136 22.20 23.28 -27.51
N LYS A 137 23.15 22.68 -28.25
CA LYS A 137 22.87 22.21 -29.62
C LYS A 137 21.89 21.04 -29.61
N GLU A 138 22.05 20.11 -28.68
CA GLU A 138 21.10 18.99 -28.52
C GLU A 138 19.70 19.49 -28.13
N VAL A 139 19.61 20.48 -27.24
CA VAL A 139 18.35 21.13 -26.85
C VAL A 139 17.68 21.77 -28.06
N ASN A 140 18.39 22.58 -28.84
CA ASN A 140 17.82 23.22 -30.03
C ASN A 140 17.40 22.21 -31.09
N GLN A 141 18.23 21.20 -31.37
CA GLN A 141 17.87 20.11 -32.28
C GLN A 141 16.61 19.36 -31.80
N TYR A 142 16.50 19.11 -30.49
CA TYR A 142 15.33 18.47 -29.91
C TYR A 142 14.06 19.30 -30.13
N VAL A 143 14.10 20.60 -29.85
CA VAL A 143 12.96 21.52 -30.04
C VAL A 143 12.57 21.60 -31.52
N GLU A 144 13.55 21.67 -32.43
CA GLU A 144 13.31 21.71 -33.88
C GLU A 144 12.62 20.43 -34.37
N GLU A 145 13.14 19.25 -34.01
CA GLU A 145 12.64 17.97 -34.49
C GLU A 145 11.29 17.58 -33.86
N ASN A 146 11.08 17.86 -32.56
CA ASN A 146 9.95 17.33 -31.80
C ASN A 146 8.82 18.34 -31.60
N ASP A 147 9.13 19.62 -31.40
CA ASP A 147 8.12 20.65 -31.09
C ASP A 147 7.76 21.46 -32.35
N LEU A 148 8.75 22.06 -33.03
CA LEU A 148 8.50 22.86 -34.24
C LEU A 148 7.89 22.03 -35.38
N GLY A 149 8.42 20.84 -35.64
CA GLY A 149 7.86 19.90 -36.64
C GLY A 149 6.40 19.56 -36.36
N MET A 150 6.08 19.25 -35.11
CA MET A 150 4.73 18.92 -34.66
C MET A 150 3.78 20.10 -34.79
N PHE A 151 4.17 21.32 -34.38
CA PHE A 151 3.32 22.49 -34.52
C PHE A 151 3.06 22.84 -35.98
N ASN A 152 4.05 22.70 -36.85
CA ASN A 152 3.88 22.87 -38.29
C ASN A 152 2.88 21.88 -38.89
N GLU A 153 2.93 20.62 -38.45
CA GLU A 153 1.95 19.59 -38.86
C GLU A 153 0.54 19.96 -38.39
N MET A 154 0.36 20.30 -37.11
CA MET A 154 -0.93 20.72 -36.54
C MET A 154 -1.52 21.94 -37.28
N ILE A 155 -0.69 22.95 -37.55
CA ILE A 155 -1.12 24.15 -38.31
C ILE A 155 -1.55 23.78 -39.73
N SER A 156 -0.81 22.88 -40.38
CA SER A 156 -1.12 22.40 -41.73
C SER A 156 -2.45 21.64 -41.78
N GLU A 157 -2.69 20.74 -40.83
CA GLU A 157 -3.95 20.00 -40.69
C GLU A 157 -5.13 20.94 -40.47
N ILE A 158 -5.02 21.87 -39.52
CA ILE A 158 -6.06 22.85 -39.20
C ILE A 158 -6.38 23.72 -40.43
N LYS A 159 -5.37 24.18 -41.15
CA LYS A 159 -5.56 24.97 -42.38
C LYS A 159 -6.24 24.15 -43.49
N SER A 160 -5.84 22.90 -43.68
CA SER A 160 -6.46 22.01 -44.67
C SER A 160 -7.92 21.72 -44.34
N GLU A 161 -8.26 21.48 -43.07
CA GLU A 161 -9.65 21.32 -42.64
C GLU A 161 -10.45 22.64 -42.78
N ALA A 162 -9.84 23.78 -42.48
CA ALA A 162 -10.47 25.08 -42.66
C ALA A 162 -10.85 25.33 -44.13
N GLU A 163 -9.97 25.00 -45.09
CA GLU A 163 -10.26 25.06 -46.52
C GLU A 163 -11.45 24.18 -46.91
N ASN A 164 -11.51 22.94 -46.39
CA ASN A 164 -12.62 22.02 -46.65
C ASN A 164 -13.97 22.55 -46.15
N TYR A 165 -13.98 23.36 -45.09
CA TYR A 165 -15.17 23.98 -44.55
C TYR A 165 -15.42 25.43 -45.03
N GLY A 166 -14.56 25.96 -45.90
CA GLY A 166 -14.63 27.36 -46.34
C GLY A 166 -14.42 28.37 -45.20
N PHE A 167 -13.69 27.97 -44.15
CA PHE A 167 -13.37 28.80 -43.01
C PHE A 167 -12.05 29.55 -43.25
N ASN A 168 -12.04 30.86 -43.03
CA ASN A 168 -10.84 31.68 -43.12
C ASN A 168 -10.49 32.23 -41.74
N PHE A 169 -9.29 31.93 -41.23
CA PHE A 169 -8.81 32.50 -39.98
C PHE A 169 -8.73 34.04 -40.06
N PRO A 170 -9.03 34.77 -38.98
CA PRO A 170 -8.86 36.22 -38.93
C PRO A 170 -7.37 36.59 -39.02
N ALA A 171 -7.09 37.77 -39.58
CA ALA A 171 -5.77 38.38 -39.48
C ALA A 171 -5.45 38.64 -37.99
N ASN A 172 -4.19 38.43 -37.61
CA ASN A 172 -3.68 38.60 -36.27
C ASN A 172 -2.24 39.07 -36.34
N ASP A 173 -1.77 39.70 -35.28
CA ASP A 173 -0.41 40.22 -35.16
C ASP A 173 0.48 39.33 -34.26
N LEU A 174 0.07 38.08 -34.01
CA LEU A 174 0.71 37.17 -33.05
C LEU A 174 2.18 36.92 -33.41
N GLU A 175 2.51 36.74 -34.69
CA GLU A 175 3.90 36.55 -35.12
C GLU A 175 4.79 37.73 -34.71
N GLN A 176 4.33 38.94 -35.02
CA GLN A 176 5.09 40.16 -34.74
C GLN A 176 5.21 40.37 -33.23
N ILE A 177 4.11 40.26 -32.48
CA ILE A 177 4.09 40.46 -31.03
C ILE A 177 4.94 39.42 -30.31
N THR A 178 4.89 38.15 -30.72
CA THR A 178 5.74 37.10 -30.14
C THR A 178 7.22 37.34 -30.43
N LYS A 179 7.58 37.70 -31.66
CA LYS A 179 8.98 38.03 -32.02
C LYS A 179 9.50 39.24 -31.25
N GLU A 180 8.74 40.33 -31.20
CA GLU A 180 9.09 41.54 -30.43
C GLU A 180 9.29 41.21 -28.94
N PHE A 181 8.43 40.36 -28.35
CA PHE A 181 8.58 39.91 -26.97
C PHE A 181 9.87 39.11 -26.74
N LEU A 182 10.17 38.15 -27.61
CA LEU A 182 11.37 37.31 -27.52
C LEU A 182 12.64 38.16 -27.69
N GLU A 183 12.69 38.98 -28.74
CA GLU A 183 13.81 39.89 -28.99
C GLU A 183 14.06 40.86 -27.84
N TYR A 184 12.99 41.43 -27.24
CA TYR A 184 13.13 42.31 -26.09
C TYR A 184 13.65 41.58 -24.86
N ARG A 185 13.18 40.35 -24.61
CA ARG A 185 13.65 39.51 -23.50
C ARG A 185 15.14 39.18 -23.64
N ASP A 186 15.58 38.82 -24.84
CA ASP A 186 16.96 38.41 -25.11
C ASP A 186 17.91 39.63 -25.04
N GLN A 187 17.45 40.79 -25.52
CA GLN A 187 18.15 42.06 -25.31
C GLN A 187 18.22 42.42 -23.82
N LEU A 188 17.14 42.26 -23.06
CA LEU A 188 17.12 42.53 -21.63
C LEU A 188 18.09 41.64 -20.85
N TYR A 189 18.18 40.36 -21.22
CA TYR A 189 19.15 39.43 -20.65
C TYR A 189 20.59 39.84 -20.98
N SER A 190 20.85 40.19 -22.24
CA SER A 190 22.17 40.66 -22.70
C SER A 190 22.60 41.95 -21.99
N ASP A 191 21.71 42.95 -21.93
CA ASP A 191 21.92 44.21 -21.21
C ASP A 191 22.24 43.95 -19.73
N TYR A 192 21.61 42.94 -19.11
CA TYR A 192 21.85 42.59 -17.72
C TYR A 192 23.25 42.02 -17.49
N LEU A 193 23.71 41.14 -18.38
CA LEU A 193 25.03 40.51 -18.28
C LEU A 193 26.17 41.54 -18.37
N GLU A 194 25.99 42.62 -19.14
CA GLU A 194 26.97 43.70 -19.27
C GLU A 194 27.16 44.53 -17.98
N LEU A 195 26.19 44.52 -17.06
CA LEU A 195 26.24 45.31 -15.82
C LEU A 195 27.26 44.78 -14.79
N ASN A 196 27.85 43.61 -15.01
CA ASN A 196 28.90 43.00 -14.19
C ASN A 196 28.64 43.07 -12.67
N ILE A 197 27.42 42.69 -12.26
CA ILE A 197 26.97 42.73 -10.87
C ILE A 197 27.71 41.66 -10.05
N GLU A 198 28.42 42.08 -9.00
CA GLU A 198 29.20 41.18 -8.13
C GLU A 198 28.31 40.29 -7.22
N ASP A 199 27.08 40.72 -6.91
CA ASP A 199 26.14 39.95 -6.08
C ASP A 199 25.49 38.83 -6.91
N GLU A 200 26.00 37.60 -6.74
CA GLU A 200 25.48 36.40 -7.41
C GLU A 200 24.02 36.08 -7.06
N ILE A 201 23.53 36.40 -5.86
CA ILE A 201 22.12 36.17 -5.51
C ILE A 201 21.24 37.13 -6.30
N GLN A 202 21.62 38.40 -6.36
CA GLN A 202 20.94 39.40 -7.18
C GLN A 202 20.96 39.02 -8.67
N LYS A 203 22.10 38.52 -9.16
CA LYS A 203 22.26 38.00 -10.52
C LYS A 203 21.25 36.89 -10.84
N GLN A 204 21.25 35.82 -10.04
CA GLN A 204 20.35 34.68 -10.18
C GLN A 204 18.87 35.07 -10.13
N GLU A 205 18.46 35.86 -9.13
CA GLU A 205 17.06 36.25 -8.95
C GLU A 205 16.56 37.15 -10.08
N THR A 206 17.44 37.97 -10.65
CA THR A 206 17.08 38.84 -11.78
C THR A 206 16.95 38.06 -13.08
N ILE A 207 17.88 37.15 -13.36
CA ILE A 207 17.79 36.28 -14.55
C ILE A 207 16.52 35.41 -14.47
N LYS A 208 16.22 34.83 -13.31
CA LYS A 208 14.96 34.09 -13.10
C LYS A 208 13.73 34.94 -13.38
N ALA A 209 13.73 36.22 -12.98
CA ALA A 209 12.61 37.12 -13.22
C ALA A 209 12.41 37.47 -14.71
N ILE A 210 13.49 37.53 -15.51
CA ILE A 210 13.42 37.70 -16.98
C ILE A 210 12.73 36.49 -17.62
N TYR A 211 13.01 35.30 -17.10
CA TYR A 211 12.51 34.01 -17.59
C TYR A 211 11.35 33.43 -16.74
N ASP A 212 10.57 34.27 -16.07
CA ASP A 212 9.40 33.83 -15.28
C ASP A 212 8.13 33.71 -16.17
N ILE A 213 7.26 32.73 -15.87
CA ILE A 213 5.99 32.51 -16.60
C ILE A 213 4.79 32.45 -15.65
N PRO A 214 3.78 33.33 -15.82
CA PRO A 214 3.87 34.60 -16.54
C PRO A 214 4.96 35.49 -15.90
N VAL A 215 5.43 36.52 -16.61
CA VAL A 215 6.48 37.43 -16.10
C VAL A 215 6.00 38.11 -14.81
N ARG A 216 6.57 37.71 -13.66
CA ARG A 216 6.13 38.12 -12.32
C ARG A 216 7.20 38.95 -11.61
N THR A 217 7.04 40.27 -11.66
CA THR A 217 8.00 41.19 -11.01
C THR A 217 7.86 41.27 -9.48
N THR A 218 6.84 40.66 -8.87
CA THR A 218 6.56 40.78 -7.42
C THR A 218 7.66 40.20 -6.54
N LEU A 219 8.12 38.98 -6.82
CA LEU A 219 9.17 38.32 -6.02
C LEU A 219 10.51 39.04 -6.18
N TRP A 220 10.84 39.41 -7.41
CA TRP A 220 12.03 40.22 -7.71
C TRP A 220 12.01 41.56 -6.98
N ASN A 221 10.89 42.27 -6.98
CA ASN A 221 10.72 43.52 -6.24
C ASN A 221 10.96 43.33 -4.73
N ILE A 222 10.56 42.19 -4.17
CA ILE A 222 10.78 41.89 -2.74
C ILE A 222 12.25 41.54 -2.46
N ARG A 223 12.87 40.71 -3.30
CA ARG A 223 14.18 40.11 -3.04
C ARG A 223 15.35 40.99 -3.47
N VAL A 224 15.19 41.73 -4.56
CA VAL A 224 16.22 42.58 -5.18
C VAL A 224 15.86 44.06 -5.02
N GLY A 225 14.69 44.47 -5.51
CA GLY A 225 14.28 45.88 -5.53
C GLY A 225 14.24 46.53 -4.14
N ARG A 226 13.60 45.88 -3.16
CA ARG A 226 13.51 46.40 -1.78
C ARG A 226 14.82 46.38 -1.00
N LYS A 227 15.74 45.46 -1.32
CA LYS A 227 17.05 45.41 -0.66
C LYS A 227 17.98 46.51 -1.17
N ASN A 228 17.76 46.99 -2.39
CA ASN A 228 18.57 48.01 -3.05
C ASN A 228 17.75 49.22 -3.53
N PRO A 229 16.98 49.91 -2.65
CA PRO A 229 15.99 50.89 -3.06
C PRO A 229 16.57 52.15 -3.71
N ASN A 230 17.86 52.45 -3.47
CA ASN A 230 18.55 53.64 -3.98
C ASN A 230 19.52 53.32 -5.12
N ASN A 231 19.53 52.09 -5.63
CA ASN A 231 20.40 51.71 -6.74
C ASN A 231 19.72 52.06 -8.07
N GLU A 232 20.25 53.06 -8.77
CA GLU A 232 19.70 53.58 -10.03
C GLU A 232 19.65 52.49 -11.13
N LEU A 233 20.64 51.60 -11.18
CA LEU A 233 20.64 50.46 -12.10
C LEU A 233 19.53 49.46 -11.79
N VAL A 234 19.26 49.20 -10.50
CA VAL A 234 18.16 48.32 -10.09
C VAL A 234 16.81 48.93 -10.44
N GLN A 235 16.64 50.25 -10.30
CA GLN A 235 15.41 50.93 -10.70
C GLN A 235 15.19 50.87 -12.23
N GLN A 236 16.23 51.19 -13.01
CA GLN A 236 16.19 51.09 -14.48
C GLN A 236 15.86 49.67 -14.95
N PHE A 237 16.44 48.65 -14.30
CA PHE A 237 16.16 47.26 -14.64
C PHE A 237 14.73 46.85 -14.26
N GLY A 238 14.23 47.34 -13.13
CA GLY A 238 12.84 47.12 -12.70
C GLY A 238 11.81 47.72 -13.68
N GLU A 239 12.12 48.85 -14.31
CA GLU A 239 11.30 49.44 -15.38
C GLU A 239 11.28 48.54 -16.62
N LYS A 240 12.44 48.08 -17.08
CA LYS A 240 12.54 47.15 -18.23
C LYS A 240 11.84 45.81 -17.96
N LEU A 241 11.94 45.27 -16.75
CA LEU A 241 11.21 44.06 -16.34
C LEU A 241 9.68 44.27 -16.35
N ASN A 242 9.20 45.45 -15.96
CA ASN A 242 7.77 45.77 -16.06
C ASN A 242 7.32 45.95 -17.52
N GLU A 243 8.19 46.46 -18.40
CA GLU A 243 7.92 46.52 -19.83
C GLU A 243 7.81 45.11 -20.43
N LEU A 244 8.75 44.21 -20.14
CA LEU A 244 8.67 42.79 -20.53
C LEU A 244 7.35 42.15 -20.07
N LYS A 245 6.94 42.41 -18.83
CA LYS A 245 5.66 41.95 -18.28
C LYS A 245 4.46 42.50 -19.07
N ASN A 246 4.48 43.78 -19.44
CA ASN A 246 3.42 44.39 -20.22
C ASN A 246 3.36 43.80 -21.65
N MET A 247 4.51 43.50 -22.26
CA MET A 247 4.58 42.82 -23.55
C MET A 247 4.00 41.40 -23.49
N TYR A 248 4.32 40.62 -22.45
CA TYR A 248 3.70 39.31 -22.23
C TYR A 248 2.18 39.41 -22.03
N SER A 249 1.72 40.40 -21.25
CA SER A 249 0.29 40.65 -21.04
C SER A 249 -0.43 41.06 -22.34
N ASN A 250 0.27 41.81 -23.21
CA ASN A 250 -0.24 42.16 -24.54
C ASN A 250 -0.34 40.92 -25.45
N LEU A 251 0.66 40.03 -25.41
CA LEU A 251 0.61 38.74 -26.11
C LEU A 251 -0.58 37.89 -25.65
N GLU A 252 -0.78 37.72 -24.34
CA GLU A 252 -1.95 37.02 -23.78
C GLU A 252 -3.27 37.66 -24.25
N SER A 253 -3.34 38.99 -24.21
CA SER A 253 -4.51 39.73 -24.66
C SER A 253 -4.80 39.55 -26.15
N GLU A 254 -3.77 39.52 -27.02
CA GLU A 254 -3.98 39.33 -28.46
C GLU A 254 -4.31 37.88 -28.81
N VAL A 255 -3.81 36.91 -28.05
CA VAL A 255 -4.24 35.50 -28.15
C VAL A 255 -5.73 35.39 -27.87
N GLU A 256 -6.20 35.95 -26.75
CA GLU A 256 -7.62 35.88 -26.39
C GLU A 256 -8.49 36.67 -27.39
N ASN A 257 -8.03 37.86 -27.82
CA ASN A 257 -8.71 38.64 -28.87
C ASN A 257 -8.83 37.85 -30.19
N THR A 258 -7.75 37.18 -30.62
CA THR A 258 -7.75 36.34 -31.82
C THR A 258 -8.71 35.16 -31.65
N LYS A 259 -8.72 34.53 -30.48
CA LYS A 259 -9.66 33.47 -30.16
C LYS A 259 -11.11 33.94 -30.21
N THR A 260 -11.45 35.09 -29.61
CA THR A 260 -12.80 35.68 -29.72
C THR A 260 -13.20 36.00 -31.17
N LYS A 261 -12.26 36.49 -31.99
CA LYS A 261 -12.51 36.69 -33.44
C LYS A 261 -12.76 35.36 -34.17
N ILE A 262 -12.05 34.29 -33.80
CA ILE A 262 -12.27 32.94 -34.34
C ILE A 262 -13.63 32.42 -33.90
N GLU A 263 -13.99 32.54 -32.62
CA GLU A 263 -15.30 32.17 -32.06
C GLU A 263 -16.44 32.83 -32.84
N GLY A 264 -16.37 34.15 -33.06
CA GLY A 264 -17.37 34.86 -33.86
C GLY A 264 -17.50 34.33 -35.30
N LYS A 265 -16.37 34.00 -35.96
CA LYS A 265 -16.42 33.37 -37.29
C LYS A 265 -16.94 31.93 -37.27
N LEU A 266 -16.66 31.16 -36.21
CA LEU A 266 -17.22 29.82 -36.04
C LEU A 266 -18.73 29.90 -35.82
N GLU A 267 -19.22 30.90 -35.07
CA GLU A 267 -20.65 31.19 -34.92
C GLU A 267 -21.30 31.53 -36.25
N GLU A 268 -20.69 32.37 -37.08
CA GLU A 268 -21.20 32.69 -38.42
C GLU A 268 -21.31 31.43 -39.30
N ASN A 269 -20.28 30.59 -39.31
CA ASN A 269 -20.18 29.43 -40.22
C ASN A 269 -20.93 28.18 -39.70
N PHE A 270 -21.07 28.04 -38.38
CA PHE A 270 -21.59 26.83 -37.73
C PHE A 270 -22.71 27.11 -36.70
N SER A 271 -23.36 28.28 -36.76
CA SER A 271 -24.44 28.71 -35.84
C SER A 271 -25.41 27.60 -35.43
N GLY A 272 -25.98 26.86 -36.39
CA GLY A 272 -26.94 25.79 -36.10
C GLY A 272 -26.38 24.61 -35.29
N LEU A 273 -25.07 24.35 -35.38
CA LEU A 273 -24.38 23.33 -34.58
C LEU A 273 -24.05 23.86 -33.18
N LEU A 274 -23.49 25.06 -33.10
CA LEU A 274 -23.12 25.71 -31.84
C LEU A 274 -24.31 25.96 -30.92
N VAL A 275 -25.44 26.43 -31.47
CA VAL A 275 -26.68 26.58 -30.70
C VAL A 275 -27.12 25.25 -30.09
N ARG A 276 -27.05 24.17 -30.88
CA ARG A 276 -27.47 22.84 -30.41
C ARG A 276 -26.51 22.24 -29.38
N GLU A 277 -25.21 22.46 -29.55
CA GLU A 277 -24.19 22.05 -28.57
C GLU A 277 -24.34 22.81 -27.25
N ASN A 278 -24.53 24.13 -27.31
CA ASN A 278 -24.79 24.96 -26.12
C ASN A 278 -26.10 24.58 -25.42
N GLU A 279 -27.15 24.20 -26.16
CA GLU A 279 -28.38 23.66 -25.57
C GLU A 279 -28.11 22.42 -24.72
N PHE A 280 -27.34 21.45 -25.25
CA PHE A 280 -26.97 20.25 -24.50
C PHE A 280 -26.11 20.57 -23.27
N SER A 281 -25.10 21.44 -23.42
CA SER A 281 -24.21 21.85 -22.33
C SER A 281 -25.00 22.51 -21.19
N ASN A 282 -25.85 23.49 -21.51
CA ASN A 282 -26.67 24.19 -20.51
C ASN A 282 -27.66 23.26 -19.79
N GLN A 283 -28.24 22.30 -20.52
CA GLN A 283 -29.15 21.31 -19.93
C GLN A 283 -28.40 20.38 -18.95
N LEU A 284 -27.22 19.89 -19.34
CA LEU A 284 -26.40 19.03 -18.49
C LEU A 284 -25.87 19.76 -17.26
N GLU A 285 -25.38 20.99 -17.40
CA GLU A 285 -24.89 21.80 -16.28
C GLU A 285 -26.00 22.10 -15.26
N SER A 286 -27.20 22.45 -15.74
CA SER A 286 -28.37 22.66 -14.90
C SER A 286 -28.74 21.40 -14.11
N LEU A 287 -28.75 20.22 -14.77
CA LEU A 287 -29.04 18.94 -14.12
C LEU A 287 -27.98 18.56 -13.09
N GLU A 288 -26.70 18.74 -13.41
CA GLU A 288 -25.60 18.45 -12.49
C GLU A 288 -25.68 19.29 -11.22
N LYS A 289 -26.02 20.58 -11.35
CA LYS A 289 -26.23 21.47 -10.20
C LYS A 289 -27.40 21.01 -9.32
N GLN A 290 -28.51 20.60 -9.90
CA GLN A 290 -29.67 20.08 -9.17
C GLN A 290 -29.33 18.77 -8.44
N ILE A 291 -28.68 17.83 -9.14
CA ILE A 291 -28.22 16.56 -8.59
C ILE A 291 -27.23 16.79 -7.44
N SER A 292 -26.29 17.71 -7.59
CA SER A 292 -25.29 18.05 -6.56
C SER A 292 -25.96 18.58 -5.29
N ASN A 293 -26.89 19.53 -5.42
CA ASN A 293 -27.65 20.08 -4.29
C ASN A 293 -28.43 18.99 -3.54
N LEU A 294 -29.19 18.15 -4.27
CA LEU A 294 -29.99 17.08 -3.67
C LEU A 294 -29.12 15.98 -3.03
N ASN A 295 -27.93 15.68 -3.58
CA ASN A 295 -26.98 14.79 -2.91
C ASN A 295 -26.46 15.39 -1.59
N GLY A 296 -26.23 16.71 -1.54
CA GLY A 296 -25.90 17.42 -0.30
C GLY A 296 -26.97 17.27 0.76
N GLU A 297 -28.24 17.49 0.39
CA GLU A 297 -29.40 17.30 1.29
C GLU A 297 -29.55 15.85 1.74
N LYS A 298 -29.44 14.88 0.80
CA LYS A 298 -29.46 13.45 1.09
C LYS A 298 -28.40 13.05 2.12
N ASN A 299 -27.18 13.54 1.97
CA ASN A 299 -26.08 13.26 2.90
C ASN A 299 -26.34 13.84 4.30
N ALA A 300 -26.92 15.03 4.39
CA ALA A 300 -27.30 15.63 5.67
C ALA A 300 -28.42 14.84 6.38
N LEU A 301 -29.41 14.35 5.62
CA LEU A 301 -30.49 13.51 6.15
C LEU A 301 -29.96 12.14 6.63
N ASN A 302 -29.09 11.49 5.86
CA ASN A 302 -28.44 10.23 6.27
C ASN A 302 -27.67 10.40 7.58
N LYS A 303 -26.88 11.47 7.72
CA LYS A 303 -26.16 11.76 8.97
C LYS A 303 -27.10 11.98 10.15
N THR A 304 -28.27 12.58 9.90
CA THR A 304 -29.31 12.77 10.92
C THR A 304 -29.92 11.42 11.32
N ILE A 305 -30.19 10.54 10.37
CA ILE A 305 -30.69 9.17 10.59
C ILE A 305 -29.69 8.36 11.42
N ASP A 306 -28.40 8.38 11.08
CA ASP A 306 -27.35 7.70 11.85
C ASP A 306 -27.29 8.20 13.30
N GLY A 307 -27.45 9.51 13.50
CA GLY A 307 -27.52 10.12 14.84
C GLY A 307 -28.73 9.62 15.63
N LEU A 308 -29.91 9.57 15.00
CA LEU A 308 -31.14 9.08 15.62
C LEU A 308 -31.04 7.58 15.94
N ASP A 309 -30.43 6.78 15.06
CA ASP A 309 -30.20 5.35 15.29
C ASP A 309 -29.37 5.10 16.55
N ASN A 310 -28.27 5.85 16.71
CA ASN A 310 -27.41 5.75 17.88
C ASN A 310 -28.17 6.13 19.16
N GLN A 311 -29.03 7.15 19.10
CA GLN A 311 -29.87 7.55 20.23
C GLN A 311 -30.93 6.49 20.57
N ILE A 312 -31.64 5.95 19.57
CA ILE A 312 -32.63 4.89 19.77
C ILE A 312 -31.97 3.65 20.37
N GLN A 313 -30.78 3.29 19.90
CA GLN A 313 -30.03 2.14 20.43
C GLN A 313 -29.58 2.37 21.88
N ALA A 314 -28.98 3.52 22.18
CA ALA A 314 -28.53 3.86 23.54
C ALA A 314 -29.68 3.84 24.56
N VAL A 315 -30.85 4.33 24.17
CA VAL A 315 -32.04 4.30 25.03
C VAL A 315 -32.64 2.88 25.10
N GLY A 316 -32.64 2.13 23.99
CA GLY A 316 -33.10 0.73 23.93
C GLY A 316 -32.27 -0.22 24.80
N ASP A 317 -30.96 0.01 24.93
CA ASP A 317 -30.05 -0.78 25.78
C ASP A 317 -30.41 -0.69 27.28
N ILE A 318 -31.20 0.29 27.71
CA ILE A 318 -31.73 0.37 29.08
C ILE A 318 -32.77 -0.73 29.33
N TYR A 319 -33.55 -1.08 28.30
CA TYR A 319 -34.71 -1.98 28.40
C TYR A 319 -34.32 -3.46 28.26
N ILE A 320 -33.33 -3.76 27.41
CA ILE A 320 -32.92 -5.14 27.11
C ILE A 320 -32.52 -5.93 28.37
N PRO A 321 -31.65 -5.43 29.28
CA PRO A 321 -31.22 -6.19 30.47
C PRO A 321 -32.34 -6.47 31.47
N GLU A 322 -33.36 -5.62 31.52
CA GLU A 322 -34.48 -5.75 32.47
C GLU A 322 -35.60 -6.64 31.93
N SER A 323 -35.56 -6.98 30.64
CA SER A 323 -36.65 -7.69 29.95
C SER A 323 -37.04 -9.02 30.59
N ASN A 324 -36.06 -9.86 30.90
CA ASN A 324 -36.30 -11.16 31.55
C ASN A 324 -36.94 -11.01 32.93
N LYS A 325 -36.60 -9.96 33.68
CA LYS A 325 -37.16 -9.74 35.03
C LYS A 325 -38.62 -9.30 34.96
N ILE A 326 -38.96 -8.45 33.98
CA ILE A 326 -40.33 -7.98 33.76
C ILE A 326 -41.22 -9.12 33.28
N ILE A 327 -40.76 -9.90 32.30
CA ILE A 327 -41.49 -11.07 31.79
C ILE A 327 -41.70 -12.11 32.89
N ALA A 328 -40.67 -12.45 33.66
CA ALA A 328 -40.79 -13.39 34.77
C ALA A 328 -41.75 -12.89 35.86
N SER A 329 -41.73 -11.59 36.18
CA SER A 329 -42.65 -11.00 37.16
C SER A 329 -44.09 -10.99 36.65
N TYR A 330 -44.29 -10.74 35.36
CA TYR A 330 -45.58 -10.84 34.68
C TYR A 330 -46.13 -12.27 34.69
N ASP A 331 -45.32 -13.28 34.32
CA ASP A 331 -45.76 -14.67 34.27
C ASP A 331 -46.23 -15.19 35.64
N ILE A 332 -45.54 -14.78 36.71
CA ILE A 332 -45.97 -15.10 38.09
C ILE A 332 -47.34 -14.48 38.39
N ILE A 333 -47.54 -13.19 38.08
CA ILE A 333 -48.80 -12.47 38.34
C ILE A 333 -49.94 -13.00 37.47
N LYS A 334 -49.67 -13.36 36.22
CA LYS A 334 -50.66 -13.84 35.25
C LYS A 334 -51.25 -15.21 35.63
N ASN A 335 -50.48 -16.07 36.28
CA ASN A 335 -50.89 -17.43 36.65
C ASN A 335 -51.83 -17.50 37.86
N ILE A 336 -52.20 -16.36 38.44
CA ILE A 336 -53.03 -16.27 39.63
C ILE A 336 -54.49 -16.11 39.23
N ASP A 337 -55.38 -16.82 39.92
CA ASP A 337 -56.82 -16.71 39.71
C ASP A 337 -57.38 -15.42 40.33
N LEU A 338 -57.50 -14.38 39.50
CA LEU A 338 -58.06 -13.08 39.88
C LEU A 338 -59.60 -13.04 39.87
N SER A 339 -60.30 -14.17 39.65
CA SER A 339 -61.76 -14.19 39.52
C SER A 339 -62.49 -13.86 40.82
N ASN A 340 -61.89 -14.20 41.97
CA ASN A 340 -62.50 -14.07 43.30
C ASN A 340 -61.95 -12.88 44.14
N ILE A 341 -61.11 -12.03 43.55
CA ILE A 341 -60.49 -10.89 44.24
C ILE A 341 -61.30 -9.62 43.96
N GLU A 342 -61.76 -8.93 45.02
CA GLU A 342 -62.42 -7.63 44.88
C GLU A 342 -61.40 -6.54 44.50
N PRO A 343 -61.66 -5.73 43.45
CA PRO A 343 -60.71 -4.73 42.97
C PRO A 343 -60.54 -3.60 43.99
N GLN A 344 -59.29 -3.20 44.24
CA GLN A 344 -58.93 -2.08 45.09
C GLN A 344 -58.00 -1.13 44.32
N ALA A 345 -58.33 0.16 44.29
CA ALA A 345 -57.45 1.17 43.69
C ALA A 345 -56.51 1.78 44.75
N PRO A 346 -55.22 2.01 44.43
CA PRO A 346 -54.36 2.85 45.25
C PRO A 346 -54.89 4.30 45.24
N MET A 347 -55.03 4.93 46.41
CA MET A 347 -55.56 6.30 46.49
C MET A 347 -54.47 7.38 46.49
N PHE A 348 -53.28 7.12 47.06
CA PHE A 348 -52.15 8.07 47.15
C PHE A 348 -50.81 7.34 47.29
N GLY A 349 -49.69 8.03 46.98
CA GLY A 349 -48.31 7.55 47.18
C GLY A 349 -47.75 6.70 46.03
N ASP A 350 -46.60 6.07 46.24
CA ASP A 350 -45.80 5.36 45.21
C ASP A 350 -46.60 4.34 44.38
N ASN A 351 -47.62 3.72 44.96
CA ASN A 351 -48.46 2.74 44.25
C ASN A 351 -49.49 3.40 43.30
N ALA A 352 -49.92 4.62 43.61
CA ALA A 352 -50.75 5.43 42.69
C ALA A 352 -49.90 5.91 41.51
N GLU A 353 -48.67 6.37 41.79
CA GLU A 353 -47.70 6.73 40.74
C GLU A 353 -47.36 5.52 39.85
N PHE A 354 -47.22 4.32 40.44
CA PHE A 354 -47.02 3.11 39.67
C PHE A 354 -48.20 2.78 38.76
N LYS A 355 -49.44 2.97 39.22
CA LYS A 355 -50.64 2.79 38.38
C LYS A 355 -50.60 3.73 37.18
N ASP A 356 -50.30 5.00 37.41
CA ASP A 356 -50.22 6.01 36.36
C ASP A 356 -49.14 5.67 35.33
N LEU A 357 -47.96 5.23 35.79
CA LEU A 357 -46.88 4.76 34.92
C LEU A 357 -47.29 3.51 34.12
N VAL A 358 -47.97 2.54 34.73
CA VAL A 358 -48.46 1.35 34.01
C VAL A 358 -49.43 1.74 32.90
N SER A 359 -50.38 2.64 33.18
CA SER A 359 -51.32 3.16 32.18
C SER A 359 -50.61 3.95 31.08
N GLU A 360 -49.58 4.71 31.43
CA GLU A 360 -48.76 5.44 30.48
C GLU A 360 -48.01 4.49 29.52
N TYR A 361 -47.37 3.46 30.07
CA TYR A 361 -46.68 2.41 29.30
C TYR A 361 -47.63 1.65 28.38
N ALA A 362 -48.80 1.25 28.90
CA ALA A 362 -49.83 0.55 28.13
C ALA A 362 -50.33 1.37 26.92
N ARG A 363 -50.32 2.71 27.03
CA ARG A 363 -50.70 3.61 25.95
C ARG A 363 -49.56 3.90 24.96
N LYS A 364 -48.33 4.15 25.44
CA LYS A 364 -47.22 4.63 24.61
C LYS A 364 -46.42 3.51 23.93
N LEU A 365 -46.29 2.33 24.55
CA LEU A 365 -45.54 1.22 23.96
C LEU A 365 -46.12 0.71 22.63
N PRO A 366 -47.45 0.59 22.44
CA PRO A 366 -48.02 0.23 21.13
C PRO A 366 -47.62 1.21 20.02
N GLN A 367 -47.66 2.52 20.29
CA GLN A 367 -47.27 3.57 19.34
C GLN A 367 -45.79 3.46 18.96
N PHE A 368 -44.91 3.23 19.95
CA PHE A 368 -43.49 3.01 19.67
C PHE A 368 -43.24 1.75 18.82
N VAL A 369 -43.91 0.65 19.14
CA VAL A 369 -43.81 -0.61 18.39
C VAL A 369 -44.25 -0.41 16.94
N GLU A 370 -45.38 0.28 16.71
CA GLU A 370 -45.87 0.60 15.36
C GLU A 370 -44.87 1.46 14.58
N ASN A 371 -44.31 2.50 15.21
CA ASN A 371 -43.27 3.33 14.59
C ASN A 371 -42.01 2.55 14.24
N MET A 372 -41.60 1.60 15.07
CA MET A 372 -40.40 0.78 14.84
C MET A 372 -40.62 -0.32 13.79
N GLU A 373 -41.84 -0.81 13.63
CA GLU A 373 -42.18 -1.79 12.59
C GLU A 373 -42.02 -1.24 11.17
N THR A 374 -42.16 0.07 10.99
CA THR A 374 -41.89 0.76 9.71
C THR A 374 -40.41 1.02 9.46
N MET A 375 -39.55 0.81 10.46
CA MET A 375 -38.11 0.99 10.35
C MET A 375 -37.44 -0.31 9.93
N GLU A 376 -37.00 -0.38 8.67
CA GLU A 376 -36.39 -1.59 8.10
C GLU A 376 -35.25 -2.15 8.96
N LYS A 377 -34.40 -1.28 9.51
CA LYS A 377 -33.27 -1.65 10.37
C LYS A 377 -33.67 -2.34 11.68
N TYR A 378 -34.82 -1.98 12.25
CA TYR A 378 -35.25 -2.47 13.56
C TYR A 378 -36.35 -3.54 13.49
N ARG A 379 -36.87 -3.81 12.29
CA ARG A 379 -37.99 -4.73 12.04
C ARG A 379 -37.78 -6.16 12.58
N ASP A 380 -36.54 -6.64 12.54
CA ASP A 380 -36.14 -7.97 13.04
C ASP A 380 -35.19 -7.87 14.26
N GLY A 381 -35.14 -6.70 14.91
CA GLY A 381 -34.19 -6.40 15.98
C GLY A 381 -34.65 -6.75 17.40
N THR A 382 -33.69 -6.95 18.30
CA THR A 382 -33.90 -7.28 19.72
C THR A 382 -34.72 -6.21 20.48
N ILE A 383 -34.55 -4.93 20.14
CA ILE A 383 -35.29 -3.83 20.80
C ILE A 383 -36.78 -3.97 20.51
N LEU A 384 -37.17 -4.21 19.26
CA LEU A 384 -38.57 -4.34 18.86
C LEU A 384 -39.23 -5.56 19.53
N SER A 385 -38.54 -6.70 19.62
CA SER A 385 -39.07 -7.89 20.29
C SER A 385 -39.28 -7.67 21.79
N VAL A 386 -38.33 -7.01 22.47
CA VAL A 386 -38.46 -6.62 23.89
C VAL A 386 -39.66 -5.69 24.09
N MET A 387 -39.83 -4.69 23.22
CA MET A 387 -40.91 -3.71 23.34
C MET A 387 -42.29 -4.30 23.03
N ARG A 388 -42.38 -5.27 22.10
CA ARG A 388 -43.61 -6.06 21.89
C ARG A 388 -43.99 -6.83 23.15
N ASN A 389 -43.03 -7.51 23.79
CA ASN A 389 -43.27 -8.22 25.04
C ASN A 389 -43.73 -7.25 26.13
N PHE A 390 -43.09 -6.08 26.26
CA PHE A 390 -43.48 -5.09 27.26
C PHE A 390 -44.88 -4.54 26.98
N SER A 391 -45.21 -4.28 25.71
CA SER A 391 -46.54 -3.85 25.30
C SER A 391 -47.61 -4.85 25.76
N GLU A 392 -47.37 -6.15 25.62
CA GLU A 392 -48.27 -7.18 26.16
C GLU A 392 -48.37 -7.14 27.69
N VAL A 393 -47.22 -7.09 28.37
CA VAL A 393 -47.12 -7.07 29.84
C VAL A 393 -47.88 -5.89 30.42
N TYR A 394 -47.55 -4.67 30.00
CA TYR A 394 -48.15 -3.46 30.54
C TYR A 394 -49.63 -3.32 30.20
N ARG A 395 -50.06 -3.78 29.02
CA ARG A 395 -51.49 -3.88 28.69
C ARG A 395 -52.24 -4.83 29.62
N TYR A 396 -51.63 -5.97 29.98
CA TYR A 396 -52.26 -6.89 30.94
C TYR A 396 -52.31 -6.29 32.35
N LEU A 397 -51.21 -5.67 32.79
CA LEU A 397 -51.11 -5.01 34.09
C LEU A 397 -52.15 -3.90 34.22
N ASP A 398 -52.30 -3.05 33.21
CA ASP A 398 -53.26 -1.94 33.19
C ASP A 398 -54.71 -2.44 33.32
N ASN A 399 -55.09 -3.42 32.51
CA ASN A 399 -56.45 -3.99 32.51
C ASN A 399 -56.83 -4.69 33.83
N ASN A 400 -55.85 -5.16 34.59
CA ASN A 400 -56.06 -5.94 35.82
C ASN A 400 -55.50 -5.24 37.07
N PHE A 401 -55.06 -3.99 36.96
CA PHE A 401 -54.21 -3.35 37.97
C PHE A 401 -54.87 -3.35 39.34
N ASP A 402 -56.14 -2.96 39.44
CA ASP A 402 -56.85 -2.84 40.72
C ASP A 402 -57.03 -4.19 41.43
N LYS A 403 -57.11 -5.30 40.68
CA LYS A 403 -57.17 -6.65 41.25
C LYS A 403 -55.80 -7.14 41.69
N ILE A 404 -54.78 -6.89 40.87
CA ILE A 404 -53.38 -7.22 41.21
C ILE A 404 -52.94 -6.43 42.45
N PHE A 405 -53.32 -5.16 42.53
CA PHE A 405 -53.04 -4.29 43.67
C PHE A 405 -53.72 -4.76 44.96
N ALA A 406 -54.97 -5.22 44.87
CA ALA A 406 -55.67 -5.81 46.02
C ALA A 406 -54.95 -7.06 46.56
N ALA A 407 -54.34 -7.86 45.66
CA ALA A 407 -53.64 -9.10 45.99
C ALA A 407 -52.15 -8.91 46.36
N ARG A 408 -51.62 -7.68 46.28
CA ARG A 408 -50.16 -7.41 46.34
C ARG A 408 -49.45 -7.93 47.60
N GLU A 409 -50.14 -8.02 48.74
CA GLU A 409 -49.58 -8.45 50.03
C GLU A 409 -49.50 -9.99 50.14
N GLU A 410 -50.01 -10.73 49.16
CA GLU A 410 -49.89 -12.17 49.12
C GLU A 410 -48.42 -12.57 48.94
N LYS A 411 -47.97 -13.56 49.72
CA LYS A 411 -46.57 -14.01 49.76
C LYS A 411 -46.01 -14.44 48.39
N GLN A 412 -46.88 -14.86 47.48
CA GLN A 412 -46.51 -15.28 46.12
C GLN A 412 -46.41 -14.09 45.14
N ILE A 413 -47.10 -12.98 45.40
CA ILE A 413 -47.24 -11.82 44.50
C ILE A 413 -46.25 -10.71 44.86
N LEU A 414 -46.08 -10.47 46.16
CA LEU A 414 -45.34 -9.33 46.70
C LEU A 414 -43.96 -9.11 46.03
N PRO A 415 -43.11 -10.14 45.80
CA PRO A 415 -41.82 -9.93 45.15
C PRO A 415 -41.93 -9.45 43.69
N SER A 416 -42.88 -9.99 42.93
CA SER A 416 -43.11 -9.64 41.52
C SER A 416 -43.75 -8.26 41.37
N PHE A 417 -44.67 -7.92 42.27
CA PHE A 417 -45.30 -6.60 42.30
C PHE A 417 -44.28 -5.49 42.61
N GLU A 418 -43.45 -5.67 43.64
CA GLU A 418 -42.38 -4.73 43.98
C GLU A 418 -41.30 -4.64 42.89
N ALA A 419 -40.96 -5.77 42.25
CA ALA A 419 -40.04 -5.78 41.13
C ALA A 419 -40.57 -4.97 39.93
N LEU A 420 -41.82 -5.19 39.53
CA LEU A 420 -42.45 -4.41 38.45
C LEU A 420 -42.52 -2.94 38.80
N LYS A 421 -42.98 -2.57 40.01
CA LYS A 421 -43.02 -1.18 40.47
C LYS A 421 -41.68 -0.46 40.30
N ASN A 422 -40.62 -1.06 40.81
CA ASN A 422 -39.28 -0.46 40.77
C ASN A 422 -38.70 -0.41 39.35
N LEU A 423 -38.91 -1.46 38.55
CA LEU A 423 -38.40 -1.52 37.17
C LEU A 423 -39.16 -0.55 36.25
N THR A 424 -40.48 -0.45 36.38
CA THR A 424 -41.29 0.52 35.64
C THR A 424 -40.88 1.94 35.96
N ALA A 425 -40.69 2.28 37.24
CA ALA A 425 -40.20 3.60 37.65
C ALA A 425 -38.80 3.90 37.10
N LYS A 426 -37.89 2.92 37.11
CA LYS A 426 -36.53 3.06 36.57
C LYS A 426 -36.52 3.38 35.08
N MET A 427 -37.43 2.79 34.31
CA MET A 427 -37.49 2.97 32.86
C MET A 427 -38.32 4.18 32.44
N ALA A 428 -39.15 4.75 33.33
CA ALA A 428 -40.16 5.76 32.97
C ALA A 428 -39.61 6.95 32.17
N ILE A 429 -38.41 7.42 32.53
CA ILE A 429 -37.77 8.59 31.91
C ILE A 429 -37.45 8.35 30.42
N SER A 430 -37.16 7.12 30.03
CA SER A 430 -36.68 6.80 28.68
C SER A 430 -37.78 6.47 27.67
N LEU A 431 -39.02 6.24 28.10
CA LEU A 431 -40.10 5.84 27.18
C LEU A 431 -40.53 6.99 26.24
N ASP A 432 -40.60 8.21 26.78
CA ASP A 432 -40.99 9.39 26.00
C ASP A 432 -39.94 9.78 24.97
N GLU A 433 -38.68 9.64 25.35
CA GLU A 433 -37.55 9.85 24.46
C GLU A 433 -37.59 8.86 23.29
N LEU A 434 -37.87 7.58 23.54
CA LEU A 434 -38.00 6.57 22.49
C LEU A 434 -39.12 6.89 21.49
N VAL A 435 -40.31 7.29 21.96
CA VAL A 435 -41.42 7.65 21.07
C VAL A 435 -41.03 8.83 20.17
N ILE A 436 -40.49 9.91 20.76
CA ILE A 436 -40.08 11.11 20.01
C ILE A 436 -38.99 10.80 18.99
N LEU A 437 -37.97 10.03 19.38
CA LEU A 437 -36.90 9.62 18.48
C LEU A 437 -37.44 8.78 17.31
N SER A 438 -38.37 7.87 17.59
CA SER A 438 -38.96 7.01 16.56
C SER A 438 -39.78 7.79 15.52
N GLU A 439 -40.57 8.78 15.97
CA GLU A 439 -41.35 9.65 15.08
C GLU A 439 -40.43 10.52 14.21
N ARG A 440 -39.37 11.07 14.82
CA ARG A 440 -38.40 11.89 14.12
C ARG A 440 -37.66 11.08 13.05
N TYR A 441 -37.27 9.86 13.36
CA TYR A 441 -36.64 8.94 12.40
C TYR A 441 -37.54 8.69 11.20
N ASN A 442 -38.80 8.29 11.43
CA ASN A 442 -39.74 8.00 10.33
C ASN A 442 -40.00 9.23 9.46
N LYS A 443 -40.09 10.42 10.05
CA LYS A 443 -40.21 11.68 9.31
C LYS A 443 -38.98 11.94 8.43
N THR A 444 -37.77 11.85 8.99
CA THR A 444 -36.52 12.06 8.25
C THR A 444 -36.33 11.01 7.16
N MET A 445 -36.72 9.76 7.40
CA MET A 445 -36.70 8.69 6.39
C MET A 445 -37.68 8.96 5.24
N SER A 446 -38.87 9.50 5.53
CA SER A 446 -39.83 9.90 4.49
C SER A 446 -39.28 11.03 3.60
N GLU A 447 -38.61 12.01 4.20
CA GLU A 447 -37.93 13.08 3.45
C GLU A 447 -36.78 12.53 2.59
N LEU A 448 -35.98 11.60 3.12
CA LEU A 448 -34.89 10.93 2.39
C LEU A 448 -35.40 10.16 1.16
N ASN A 449 -36.53 9.47 1.30
CA ASN A 449 -37.14 8.70 0.21
C ASN A 449 -37.62 9.61 -0.93
N LYS A 450 -38.23 10.75 -0.61
CA LYS A 450 -38.65 11.75 -1.62
C LYS A 450 -37.45 12.29 -2.40
N ILE A 451 -36.39 12.69 -1.71
CA ILE A 451 -35.15 13.18 -2.34
C ILE A 451 -34.52 12.09 -3.21
N SER A 452 -34.56 10.83 -2.76
CA SER A 452 -34.00 9.71 -3.51
C SER A 452 -34.80 9.42 -4.79
N GLU A 453 -36.13 9.56 -4.75
CA GLU A 453 -36.99 9.44 -5.94
C GLU A 453 -36.71 10.57 -6.95
N GLU A 454 -36.63 11.82 -6.48
CA GLU A 454 -36.30 12.98 -7.31
C GLU A 454 -34.92 12.85 -7.96
N LEU A 455 -33.90 12.40 -7.21
CA LEU A 455 -32.56 12.11 -7.74
C LEU A 455 -32.59 11.04 -8.83
N ASN A 456 -33.43 10.01 -8.70
CA ASN A 456 -33.54 8.96 -9.72
C ASN A 456 -34.15 9.52 -11.02
N THR A 457 -35.16 10.38 -10.90
CA THR A 457 -35.76 11.05 -12.06
C THR A 457 -34.74 11.93 -12.79
N LEU A 458 -34.02 12.80 -12.07
CA LEU A 458 -33.01 13.69 -12.65
C LEU A 458 -31.86 12.92 -13.31
N ARG A 459 -31.42 11.81 -12.70
CA ARG A 459 -30.39 10.94 -13.30
C ARG A 459 -30.87 10.26 -14.57
N SER A 460 -32.14 9.84 -14.62
CA SER A 460 -32.73 9.28 -15.84
C SER A 460 -32.77 10.31 -16.97
N GLU A 461 -33.10 11.57 -16.65
CA GLU A 461 -33.10 12.68 -17.61
C GLU A 461 -31.68 12.98 -18.12
N GLN A 462 -30.70 13.02 -17.21
CA GLN A 462 -29.29 13.19 -17.55
C GLN A 462 -28.76 12.09 -18.47
N VAL A 463 -29.18 10.83 -18.26
CA VAL A 463 -28.81 9.71 -19.16
C VAL A 463 -29.39 9.91 -20.56
N SER A 464 -30.67 10.27 -20.66
CA SER A 464 -31.33 10.53 -21.95
C SER A 464 -30.63 11.63 -22.74
N ILE A 465 -30.35 12.77 -22.09
CA ILE A 465 -29.67 13.91 -22.73
C ILE A 465 -28.25 13.54 -23.16
N ASN A 466 -27.52 12.77 -22.35
CA ASN A 466 -26.19 12.29 -22.72
C ASN A 466 -26.21 11.34 -23.94
N GLU A 467 -27.22 10.48 -24.07
CA GLU A 467 -27.37 9.63 -25.26
C GLU A 467 -27.67 10.44 -26.52
N GLU A 468 -28.51 11.47 -26.40
CA GLU A 468 -28.77 12.43 -27.48
C GLU A 468 -27.51 13.21 -27.87
N TYR A 469 -26.76 13.72 -26.90
CA TYR A 469 -25.50 14.42 -27.13
C TYR A 469 -24.46 13.52 -27.81
N LYS A 470 -24.29 12.27 -27.36
CA LYS A 470 -23.37 11.31 -28.02
C LYS A 470 -23.75 11.04 -29.48
N THR A 471 -25.04 10.96 -29.77
CA THR A 471 -25.52 10.76 -31.14
C THR A 471 -25.22 11.99 -32.00
N PHE A 472 -25.43 13.20 -31.45
CA PHE A 472 -25.05 14.46 -32.08
C PHE A 472 -23.53 14.56 -32.32
N GLU A 473 -22.73 14.30 -31.30
CA GLU A 473 -21.26 14.32 -31.34
C GLU A 473 -20.73 13.35 -32.40
N SER A 474 -21.23 12.11 -32.44
CA SER A 474 -20.81 11.11 -33.43
C SER A 474 -21.06 11.57 -34.87
N LYS A 475 -22.21 12.22 -35.12
CA LYS A 475 -22.59 12.72 -36.45
C LYS A 475 -21.75 13.92 -36.89
N TYR A 476 -21.36 14.79 -35.96
CA TYR A 476 -20.67 16.06 -36.25
C TYR A 476 -19.21 16.10 -35.79
N ARG A 477 -18.67 14.94 -35.39
CA ARG A 477 -17.33 14.79 -34.77
C ARG A 477 -16.23 15.57 -35.46
N LYS A 478 -16.10 15.46 -36.79
CA LYS A 478 -15.06 16.16 -37.55
C LYS A 478 -15.21 17.69 -37.49
N LYS A 479 -16.45 18.20 -37.52
CA LYS A 479 -16.72 19.65 -37.43
C LYS A 479 -16.48 20.17 -36.01
N LEU A 480 -16.93 19.44 -35.00
CA LEU A 480 -16.70 19.79 -33.59
C LEU A 480 -15.20 19.75 -33.26
N ASN A 481 -14.47 18.75 -33.76
CA ASN A 481 -13.02 18.67 -33.60
C ASN A 481 -12.33 19.85 -34.28
N PHE A 482 -12.69 20.16 -35.53
CA PHE A 482 -12.18 21.33 -36.24
C PHE A 482 -12.44 22.64 -35.48
N MET A 483 -13.65 22.83 -34.94
CA MET A 483 -13.99 24.00 -34.14
C MET A 483 -13.09 24.12 -32.91
N ASN A 484 -12.93 23.04 -32.15
CA ASN A 484 -12.05 23.01 -30.97
C ASN A 484 -10.58 23.27 -31.35
N GLN A 485 -10.08 22.64 -32.40
CA GLN A 485 -8.72 22.86 -32.90
C GLN A 485 -8.52 24.31 -33.40
N SER A 486 -9.54 24.90 -34.02
CA SER A 486 -9.52 26.30 -34.45
C SER A 486 -9.43 27.27 -33.27
N LEU A 487 -10.06 26.96 -32.13
CA LEU A 487 -9.93 27.75 -30.91
C LEU A 487 -8.54 27.65 -30.26
N SER A 488 -7.86 26.52 -30.45
CA SER A 488 -6.47 26.33 -30.02
C SER A 488 -5.44 26.92 -30.99
N TYR A 489 -5.85 27.32 -32.19
CA TYR A 489 -4.96 27.80 -33.26
C TYR A 489 -4.08 29.00 -32.85
N PRO A 490 -4.58 30.04 -32.15
CA PRO A 490 -3.74 31.14 -31.68
C PRO A 490 -2.61 30.67 -30.75
N ASN A 491 -2.90 29.74 -29.85
CA ASN A 491 -1.91 29.22 -28.90
C ASN A 491 -0.85 28.42 -29.65
N ILE A 492 -1.25 27.55 -30.59
CA ILE A 492 -0.34 26.76 -31.44
C ILE A 492 0.59 27.67 -32.24
N LEU A 493 0.08 28.78 -32.79
CA LEU A 493 0.92 29.76 -33.49
C LEU A 493 1.98 30.35 -32.57
N VAL A 494 1.60 30.79 -31.37
CA VAL A 494 2.56 31.30 -30.40
C VAL A 494 3.59 30.22 -30.04
N SER A 495 3.20 28.98 -29.74
CA SER A 495 4.17 27.89 -29.48
C SER A 495 5.14 27.69 -30.62
N LYS A 496 4.63 27.71 -31.84
CA LYS A 496 5.42 27.57 -33.06
C LYS A 496 6.46 28.69 -33.15
N TYR A 497 6.08 29.93 -32.87
CA TYR A 497 7.02 31.07 -32.85
C TYR A 497 8.04 30.97 -31.71
N PHE A 498 7.65 30.51 -30.52
CA PHE A 498 8.62 30.21 -29.44
C PHE A 498 9.59 29.10 -29.83
N SER A 499 9.14 28.07 -30.56
CA SER A 499 9.98 26.97 -31.04
C SER A 499 10.88 27.33 -32.24
N GLU A 500 10.65 28.49 -32.87
CA GLU A 500 11.51 29.01 -33.95
C GLU A 500 12.70 29.82 -33.42
N SER A 501 12.66 30.26 -32.16
CA SER A 501 13.75 30.97 -31.53
C SER A 501 14.80 30.00 -31.00
N ASP A 502 16.06 30.28 -31.31
CA ASP A 502 17.20 29.54 -30.78
C ASP A 502 17.28 29.74 -29.27
N ILE A 503 17.47 28.64 -28.53
CA ILE A 503 17.72 28.63 -27.10
C ILE A 503 19.21 28.84 -26.88
N ASP A 504 19.58 30.03 -26.41
CA ASP A 504 20.99 30.43 -26.28
C ASP A 504 21.58 30.18 -24.89
N ASN A 505 20.73 29.88 -23.91
CA ASN A 505 21.16 29.61 -22.55
C ASN A 505 20.19 28.70 -21.77
N PHE A 506 20.65 28.16 -20.64
CA PHE A 506 19.86 27.20 -19.86
C PHE A 506 18.68 27.81 -19.09
N TYR A 507 18.66 29.12 -18.84
CA TYR A 507 17.47 29.76 -18.27
C TYR A 507 16.35 29.85 -19.30
N GLU A 508 16.70 30.09 -20.56
CA GLU A 508 15.77 30.04 -21.68
C GLU A 508 15.27 28.61 -21.94
N SER A 509 16.16 27.62 -21.84
CA SER A 509 15.79 26.20 -21.93
C SER A 509 14.76 25.83 -20.85
N GLU A 510 15.01 26.22 -19.60
CA GLU A 510 14.07 26.01 -18.49
C GLU A 510 12.76 26.77 -18.69
N TYR A 511 12.84 28.01 -19.17
CA TYR A 511 11.67 28.83 -19.53
C TYR A 511 10.81 28.11 -20.57
N TYR A 512 11.42 27.63 -21.65
CA TYR A 512 10.72 26.96 -22.73
C TYR A 512 10.01 25.70 -22.22
N ALA A 513 10.68 24.87 -21.40
CA ALA A 513 10.05 23.71 -20.78
C ALA A 513 8.83 24.09 -19.92
N LYS A 514 8.96 25.10 -19.06
CA LYS A 514 7.84 25.59 -18.22
C LYS A 514 6.72 26.20 -19.04
N PHE A 515 7.06 26.89 -20.13
CA PHE A 515 6.08 27.47 -21.05
C PHE A 515 5.19 26.39 -21.64
N MET A 516 5.81 25.30 -22.12
CA MET A 516 5.13 24.16 -22.73
C MET A 516 4.30 23.35 -21.72
N GLU A 517 4.62 23.42 -20.43
CA GLU A 517 3.84 22.83 -19.34
C GLU A 517 2.75 23.77 -18.77
N SER A 518 2.72 25.04 -19.18
CA SER A 518 1.83 26.05 -18.58
C SER A 518 0.37 25.93 -19.03
N ASP A 519 -0.54 26.51 -18.24
CA ASP A 519 -1.99 26.60 -18.55
C ASP A 519 -2.29 27.35 -19.85
N PHE A 520 -1.32 28.08 -20.39
CA PHE A 520 -1.40 28.69 -21.73
C PHE A 520 -1.67 27.62 -22.81
N PHE A 521 -1.36 26.34 -22.54
CA PHE A 521 -1.57 25.19 -23.41
C PHE A 521 -2.54 24.13 -22.84
N LYS A 522 -3.69 24.55 -22.31
CA LYS A 522 -4.76 23.61 -21.92
C LYS A 522 -5.15 22.70 -23.10
N GLY A 523 -4.76 21.42 -23.01
CA GLY A 523 -5.04 20.38 -24.00
C GLY A 523 -3.79 19.68 -24.57
N PHE A 524 -2.60 20.24 -24.34
CA PHE A 524 -1.32 19.64 -24.71
C PHE A 524 -0.52 19.36 -23.44
N THR A 525 -0.85 18.29 -22.72
CA THR A 525 -0.06 17.87 -21.55
C THR A 525 1.09 16.99 -22.06
N PRO A 526 2.34 17.45 -21.98
CA PRO A 526 3.47 16.66 -22.45
C PRO A 526 3.62 15.39 -21.59
N GLU A 527 4.24 14.34 -22.14
CA GLU A 527 4.66 13.21 -21.31
C GLU A 527 5.56 13.72 -20.18
N ARG A 528 5.42 13.13 -18.99
CA ARG A 528 6.06 13.61 -17.74
C ARG A 528 7.58 13.79 -17.81
N ASN A 529 8.24 13.17 -18.78
CA ASN A 529 9.69 13.22 -18.98
C ASN A 529 10.10 13.89 -20.31
N ARG A 530 9.17 14.46 -21.08
CA ARG A 530 9.46 14.99 -22.42
C ARG A 530 10.56 16.06 -22.37
N TYR A 531 10.50 16.96 -21.39
CA TYR A 531 11.41 18.10 -21.30
C TYR A 531 12.59 17.90 -20.33
N SER A 532 12.93 16.65 -20.00
CA SER A 532 14.04 16.37 -19.08
C SER A 532 15.40 16.86 -19.61
N LEU A 533 15.58 16.87 -20.94
CA LEU A 533 16.77 17.45 -21.57
C LEU A 533 16.83 18.97 -21.38
N LEU A 534 15.70 19.66 -21.55
CA LEU A 534 15.62 21.12 -21.38
C LEU A 534 15.84 21.56 -19.93
N LEU A 535 15.45 20.70 -18.98
CA LEU A 535 15.60 20.91 -17.55
C LEU A 535 16.94 20.37 -17.00
N TRP A 536 17.86 19.93 -17.85
CA TRP A 536 19.06 19.20 -17.43
C TRP A 536 19.90 20.02 -16.44
N LYS A 537 20.18 21.30 -16.76
CA LYS A 537 21.03 22.16 -15.93
C LYS A 537 20.36 22.54 -14.61
N SER A 538 19.07 22.90 -14.62
CA SER A 538 18.33 23.23 -13.40
C SER A 538 18.17 22.01 -12.48
N SER A 539 18.01 20.83 -13.07
CA SER A 539 17.99 19.55 -12.34
C SER A 539 19.37 19.22 -11.74
N LEU A 540 20.47 19.49 -12.45
CA LEU A 540 21.82 19.33 -11.90
C LEU A 540 22.03 20.25 -10.70
N ASP A 541 21.61 21.51 -10.82
CA ASP A 541 21.67 22.50 -9.74
C ASP A 541 20.83 22.10 -8.53
N GLU A 542 19.60 21.62 -8.76
CA GLU A 542 18.77 21.09 -7.69
C GLU A 542 19.47 19.91 -6.98
N SER A 543 20.01 18.98 -7.76
CA SER A 543 20.69 17.81 -7.21
C SER A 543 21.89 18.20 -6.35
N TYR A 544 22.71 19.16 -6.80
CA TYR A 544 23.86 19.64 -6.08
C TYR A 544 23.48 20.46 -4.83
N GLU A 545 22.47 21.34 -4.94
CA GLU A 545 21.94 22.09 -3.80
C GLU A 545 21.44 21.15 -2.71
N LYS A 546 20.64 20.14 -3.08
CA LYS A 546 20.13 19.14 -2.14
C LYS A 546 21.24 18.32 -1.53
N PHE A 547 22.25 17.93 -2.30
CA PHE A 547 23.43 17.27 -1.77
C PHE A 547 24.18 18.16 -0.77
N THR A 548 24.45 19.42 -1.10
CA THR A 548 25.18 20.35 -0.21
C THR A 548 24.40 20.63 1.08
N MET A 549 23.08 20.83 1.00
CA MET A 549 22.22 20.93 2.19
C MET A 549 22.31 19.65 3.05
N GLY A 550 22.13 18.49 2.42
CA GLY A 550 22.23 17.20 3.10
C GLY A 550 23.60 16.96 3.74
N ARG A 551 24.68 17.37 3.08
CA ARG A 551 26.06 17.28 3.60
C ARG A 551 26.27 18.18 4.80
N ASN A 552 25.85 19.44 4.74
CA ASN A 552 25.99 20.39 5.85
C ASN A 552 25.22 19.91 7.08
N ASP A 553 23.97 19.46 6.89
CA ASP A 553 23.15 18.89 7.95
C ASP A 553 23.80 17.60 8.50
N MET A 554 24.40 16.78 7.64
CA MET A 554 25.09 15.55 8.04
C MET A 554 26.35 15.84 8.86
N ASP A 555 27.13 16.86 8.51
CA ASP A 555 28.32 17.26 9.27
C ASP A 555 27.93 17.69 10.70
N ASP A 556 26.78 18.35 10.88
CA ASP A 556 26.23 18.68 12.21
C ASP A 556 25.78 17.42 12.98
N VAL A 557 25.07 16.50 12.33
CA VAL A 557 24.69 15.19 12.91
C VAL A 557 25.93 14.42 13.39
N ILE A 558 26.95 14.30 12.53
CA ILE A 558 28.19 13.58 12.84
C ILE A 558 28.94 14.26 13.99
N SER A 559 29.01 15.60 14.00
CA SER A 559 29.64 16.37 15.07
C SER A 559 28.97 16.15 16.43
N LYS A 560 27.63 16.22 16.48
CA LYS A 560 26.82 15.97 17.69
C LYS A 560 26.99 14.53 18.19
N ILE A 561 26.96 13.55 17.29
CA ILE A 561 27.19 12.13 17.66
C ILE A 561 28.62 11.95 18.18
N ARG A 562 29.64 12.51 17.51
CA ARG A 562 31.05 12.43 17.91
C ARG A 562 31.28 13.03 19.31
N SER A 563 30.65 14.16 19.63
CA SER A 563 30.72 14.76 20.97
C SER A 563 30.14 13.82 22.04
N ASN A 564 29.00 13.18 21.78
CA ASN A 564 28.40 12.22 22.71
C ASN A 564 29.21 10.91 22.83
N ILE A 565 29.86 10.46 21.75
CA ILE A 565 30.82 9.34 21.78
C ILE A 565 31.94 9.63 22.77
N GLU A 566 32.52 10.83 22.73
CA GLU A 566 33.59 11.23 23.66
C GLU A 566 33.11 11.25 25.12
N VAL A 567 31.90 11.78 25.37
CA VAL A 567 31.30 11.78 26.71
C VAL A 567 31.08 10.34 27.20
N PHE A 568 30.54 9.46 26.37
CA PHE A 568 30.32 8.06 26.72
C PHE A 568 31.64 7.34 26.99
N GLU A 569 32.63 7.46 26.10
CA GLU A 569 33.93 6.78 26.20
C GLU A 569 34.69 7.17 27.48
N ASN A 570 34.65 8.44 27.86
CA ASN A 570 35.30 8.95 29.08
C ASN A 570 34.67 8.41 30.39
N ASN A 571 33.39 8.06 30.37
CA ASN A 571 32.64 7.63 31.55
C ASN A 571 32.16 6.16 31.46
N MET A 572 32.63 5.43 30.44
CA MET A 572 32.12 4.09 30.09
C MET A 572 32.29 3.08 31.23
N ASP A 573 33.45 3.06 31.89
CA ASP A 573 33.74 2.15 33.01
C ASP A 573 32.72 2.35 34.14
N ASP A 574 32.43 3.60 34.51
CA ASP A 574 31.46 3.95 35.55
C ASP A 574 30.03 3.59 35.15
N TYR A 575 29.60 3.91 33.93
CA TYR A 575 28.27 3.56 33.44
C TYR A 575 28.03 2.04 33.42
N LEU A 576 29.00 1.27 32.92
CA LEU A 576 28.92 -0.19 32.88
C LEU A 576 28.90 -0.79 34.28
N ARG A 577 29.67 -0.26 35.24
CA ARG A 577 29.65 -0.72 36.64
C ARG A 577 28.34 -0.42 37.35
N ILE A 578 27.75 0.75 37.11
CA ILE A 578 26.48 1.15 37.72
C ILE A 578 25.36 0.20 37.27
N ASN A 579 25.31 -0.13 35.98
CA ASN A 579 24.29 -0.99 35.42
C ASN A 579 24.56 -2.50 35.67
N TYR A 580 25.80 -2.88 35.96
CA TYR A 580 26.17 -4.26 36.27
C TYR A 580 25.47 -4.76 37.53
N GLY A 581 24.69 -5.84 37.41
CA GLY A 581 23.93 -6.40 38.53
C GLY A 581 22.50 -5.86 38.70
N GLY A 582 21.95 -5.16 37.70
CA GLY A 582 20.50 -4.93 37.56
C GLY A 582 19.98 -3.54 37.94
N ASN A 583 20.84 -2.57 38.25
CA ASN A 583 20.44 -1.18 38.45
C ASN A 583 20.37 -0.43 37.11
N LEU A 584 19.29 -0.63 36.35
CA LEU A 584 19.09 -0.03 35.03
C LEU A 584 19.01 1.50 35.09
N SER A 585 20.14 2.17 34.86
CA SER A 585 20.22 3.61 34.69
C SER A 585 20.41 3.95 33.22
N SER A 586 19.56 4.84 32.70
CA SER A 586 19.70 5.38 31.34
C SER A 586 21.01 6.15 31.23
N ILE A 587 21.72 5.98 30.11
CA ILE A 587 22.97 6.70 29.84
C ILE A 587 22.64 7.90 28.94
N PRO A 588 22.75 9.14 29.43
CA PRO A 588 22.33 10.33 28.68
C PRO A 588 23.02 10.42 27.32
N ALA A 589 24.35 10.26 27.26
CA ALA A 589 25.10 10.35 26.00
C ALA A 589 24.62 9.35 24.92
N LEU A 590 24.20 8.14 25.30
CA LEU A 590 23.66 7.16 24.34
C LEU A 590 22.23 7.53 23.90
N THR A 591 21.45 8.14 24.80
CA THR A 591 20.10 8.63 24.52
C THR A 591 20.17 9.82 23.57
N ASP A 592 21.04 10.78 23.87
CA ASP A 592 21.26 11.98 23.07
C ASP A 592 21.76 11.63 21.65
N MET A 593 22.63 10.63 21.49
CA MET A 593 23.02 10.13 20.15
C MET A 593 21.82 9.61 19.34
N ARG A 594 20.93 8.86 19.99
CA ARG A 594 19.72 8.35 19.34
C ARG A 594 18.75 9.49 19.00
N ASP A 595 18.60 10.45 19.89
CA ASP A 595 17.72 11.59 19.68
C ASP A 595 18.21 12.45 18.51
N VAL A 596 19.52 12.70 18.41
CA VAL A 596 20.14 13.36 17.25
C VAL A 596 19.82 12.61 15.96
N TYR A 597 19.92 11.28 15.94
CA TYR A 597 19.53 10.50 14.76
C TYR A 597 18.05 10.70 14.41
N ILE A 598 17.15 10.56 15.39
CA ILE A 598 15.70 10.66 15.15
C ILE A 598 15.29 12.07 14.69
N SER A 599 15.87 13.12 15.28
CA SER A 599 15.47 14.50 15.00
C SER A 599 16.18 15.08 13.77
N ASP A 600 17.47 14.79 13.60
CA ASP A 600 18.32 15.56 12.70
C ASP A 600 18.69 14.78 11.41
N PHE A 601 18.65 13.45 11.41
CA PHE A 601 18.95 12.65 10.21
C PHE A 601 17.80 12.62 9.19
N GLY A 602 16.55 12.84 9.62
CA GLY A 602 15.39 12.87 8.72
C GLY A 602 15.54 13.86 7.55
N PRO A 603 15.85 15.15 7.81
CA PRO A 603 16.16 16.15 6.78
C PRO A 603 17.35 15.77 5.89
N VAL A 604 18.43 15.25 6.48
CA VAL A 604 19.61 14.76 5.75
C VAL A 604 19.20 13.70 4.73
N ASN A 605 18.47 12.68 5.17
CA ASN A 605 18.03 11.59 4.31
C ASN A 605 17.11 12.08 3.19
N ALA A 606 16.21 13.02 3.46
CA ALA A 606 15.32 13.59 2.45
C ALA A 606 16.09 14.34 1.36
N ASN A 607 17.09 15.15 1.75
CA ASN A 607 17.95 15.90 0.84
C ASN A 607 18.83 14.97 -0.02
N ILE A 608 19.48 13.98 0.60
CA ILE A 608 20.28 12.96 -0.10
C ILE A 608 19.41 12.14 -1.06
N ALA A 609 18.21 11.72 -0.63
CA ALA A 609 17.28 10.97 -1.47
C ALA A 609 16.83 11.77 -2.70
N ARG A 610 16.60 13.07 -2.53
CA ARG A 610 16.24 13.95 -3.64
C ARG A 610 17.40 14.08 -4.62
N SER A 611 18.61 14.32 -4.12
CA SER A 611 19.83 14.40 -4.94
C SER A 611 20.08 13.11 -5.72
N SER A 612 20.10 11.95 -5.05
CA SER A 612 20.26 10.63 -5.69
C SER A 612 19.19 10.35 -6.75
N ARG A 613 17.93 10.75 -6.50
CA ARG A 613 16.88 10.58 -7.50
C ARG A 613 17.19 11.39 -8.77
N VAL A 614 17.42 12.69 -8.61
CA VAL A 614 17.60 13.63 -9.71
C VAL A 614 18.88 13.33 -10.50
N ILE A 615 20.01 13.07 -9.84
CA ILE A 615 21.28 12.79 -10.52
C ILE A 615 21.22 11.50 -11.34
N SER A 616 20.49 10.48 -10.87
CA SER A 616 20.31 9.26 -11.64
C SER A 616 19.41 9.49 -12.84
N ASP A 617 18.37 10.32 -12.73
CA ASP A 617 17.52 10.65 -13.88
C ASP A 617 18.32 11.39 -14.96
N LEU A 618 19.24 12.27 -14.56
CA LEU A 618 20.19 12.94 -15.46
C LEU A 618 21.15 11.98 -16.15
N SER A 619 21.59 10.92 -15.46
CA SER A 619 22.55 9.96 -16.01
C SER A 619 22.08 9.21 -17.26
N TYR A 620 20.78 9.24 -17.58
CA TYR A 620 20.24 8.63 -18.81
C TYR A 620 20.26 9.56 -20.02
N ILE A 621 20.46 10.85 -19.79
CA ILE A 621 20.39 11.90 -20.82
C ILE A 621 21.80 12.38 -21.18
N SER A 622 22.74 12.29 -20.23
CA SER A 622 24.13 12.72 -20.41
C SER A 622 24.98 11.74 -21.25
N ASP A 623 26.09 12.25 -21.77
CA ASP A 623 27.15 11.45 -22.39
C ASP A 623 27.74 10.40 -21.46
N SER A 624 28.32 9.34 -22.05
CA SER A 624 28.81 8.17 -21.30
C SER A 624 29.74 8.52 -20.12
N TYR A 625 30.64 9.49 -20.26
CA TYR A 625 31.61 9.80 -19.20
C TYR A 625 30.98 10.57 -18.02
N LEU A 626 30.10 11.55 -18.29
CA LEU A 626 29.33 12.25 -17.25
C LEU A 626 28.28 11.34 -16.63
N ALA A 627 27.61 10.54 -17.46
CA ALA A 627 26.64 9.54 -17.02
C ALA A 627 27.24 8.56 -16.00
N ASP A 628 28.49 8.12 -16.22
CA ASP A 628 29.16 7.23 -15.28
C ASP A 628 29.49 7.91 -13.96
N SER A 629 29.96 9.17 -13.98
CA SER A 629 30.14 9.96 -12.75
C SER A 629 28.82 10.19 -11.99
N MET A 630 27.73 10.46 -12.71
CA MET A 630 26.39 10.61 -12.11
C MET A 630 25.87 9.32 -11.47
N LYS A 631 26.08 8.16 -12.12
CA LYS A 631 25.72 6.84 -11.55
C LYS A 631 26.55 6.51 -10.32
N GLU A 632 27.81 6.90 -10.30
CA GLU A 632 28.64 6.76 -9.10
C GLU A 632 28.15 7.64 -7.95
N ILE A 633 27.76 8.89 -8.23
CA ILE A 633 27.15 9.76 -7.21
C ILE A 633 25.88 9.12 -6.65
N ASP A 634 24.96 8.64 -7.51
CA ASP A 634 23.75 7.94 -7.06
C ASP A 634 24.08 6.74 -6.18
N LYS A 635 25.09 5.95 -6.57
CA LYS A 635 25.55 4.79 -5.80
C LYS A 635 26.09 5.19 -4.43
N ASP A 636 26.98 6.18 -4.36
CA ASP A 636 27.62 6.58 -3.12
C ASP A 636 26.61 7.23 -2.15
N LEU A 637 25.65 8.02 -2.68
CA LEU A 637 24.53 8.56 -1.90
C LEU A 637 23.66 7.43 -1.34
N TYR A 638 23.34 6.43 -2.17
CA TYR A 638 22.58 5.26 -1.72
C TYR A 638 23.31 4.47 -0.62
N GLU A 639 24.63 4.29 -0.72
CA GLU A 639 25.42 3.60 0.33
C GLU A 639 25.40 4.37 1.67
N ILE A 640 25.42 5.70 1.63
CA ILE A 640 25.25 6.52 2.84
C ILE A 640 23.85 6.32 3.43
N GLN A 641 22.79 6.40 2.61
CA GLN A 641 21.43 6.15 3.09
C GLN A 641 21.29 4.76 3.71
N HIS A 642 21.83 3.76 3.03
CA HIS A 642 21.82 2.36 3.46
C HIS A 642 22.51 2.14 4.81
N SER A 643 23.66 2.78 5.03
CA SER A 643 24.42 2.66 6.28
C SER A 643 23.80 3.39 7.47
N TRP A 644 22.88 4.33 7.21
CA TRP A 644 22.16 5.10 8.22
C TRP A 644 20.67 4.76 8.33
N GLU A 645 20.19 3.79 7.55
CA GLU A 645 18.81 3.32 7.62
C GLU A 645 18.56 2.56 8.94
N GLU A 646 17.45 2.88 9.62
CA GLU A 646 16.99 2.10 10.77
C GLU A 646 16.48 0.75 10.29
N ARG A 647 17.15 -0.31 10.73
CA ARG A 647 16.82 -1.68 10.36
C ARG A 647 16.72 -2.54 11.60
N ILE A 648 15.99 -3.64 11.45
CA ILE A 648 15.86 -4.65 12.50
C ILE A 648 16.56 -5.89 11.96
N ARG A 649 17.73 -6.22 12.53
CA ARG A 649 18.43 -7.48 12.24
C ARG A 649 17.49 -8.67 12.40
N LYS A 650 17.33 -9.43 11.31
CA LYS A 650 16.48 -10.61 11.23
C LYS A 650 17.34 -11.86 11.22
N PRO A 651 17.14 -12.88 12.08
CA PRO A 651 17.95 -14.11 12.06
C PRO A 651 17.59 -15.04 10.89
N PHE A 652 17.70 -14.53 9.65
CA PHE A 652 17.26 -15.17 8.42
C PHE A 652 17.91 -16.54 8.17
N LEU A 653 19.22 -16.65 8.33
CA LEU A 653 19.92 -17.93 8.16
C LEU A 653 19.46 -18.98 9.17
N ARG A 654 19.11 -18.56 10.40
CA ARG A 654 18.53 -19.43 11.41
C ARG A 654 17.14 -19.90 10.99
N TRP A 655 16.30 -19.02 10.44
CA TRP A 655 14.99 -19.42 9.89
C TRP A 655 15.11 -20.44 8.77
N LEU A 656 16.08 -20.25 7.88
CA LEU A 656 16.38 -21.19 6.80
C LEU A 656 16.80 -22.56 7.36
N PHE A 657 17.69 -22.56 8.35
CA PHE A 657 18.11 -23.79 9.02
C PHE A 657 16.96 -24.48 9.76
N ASN A 658 16.15 -23.73 10.51
CA ASN A 658 14.96 -24.23 11.18
C ASN A 658 14.01 -24.91 10.17
N SER A 659 13.77 -24.30 9.02
CA SER A 659 12.96 -24.88 7.95
C SER A 659 13.55 -26.15 7.35
N ILE A 660 14.86 -26.18 7.08
CA ILE A 660 15.55 -27.38 6.57
C ILE A 660 15.42 -28.53 7.58
N LEU A 661 15.63 -28.22 8.87
CA LEU A 661 15.52 -29.20 9.95
C LEU A 661 14.10 -29.73 10.09
N VAL A 662 13.11 -28.85 10.20
CA VAL A 662 11.69 -29.23 10.35
C VAL A 662 11.20 -30.01 9.14
N ALA A 663 11.43 -29.50 7.93
CA ALA A 663 10.99 -30.16 6.70
C ALA A 663 11.73 -31.48 6.45
N GLY A 664 13.04 -31.53 6.70
CA GLY A 664 13.85 -32.73 6.56
C GLY A 664 13.43 -33.83 7.52
N MET A 665 13.29 -33.53 8.81
CA MET A 665 12.85 -34.49 9.82
C MET A 665 11.42 -34.97 9.55
N THR A 666 10.51 -34.06 9.20
CA THR A 666 9.13 -34.40 8.85
C THR A 666 9.09 -35.34 7.64
N ALA A 667 9.87 -35.05 6.58
CA ALA A 667 9.94 -35.90 5.39
C ALA A 667 10.48 -37.30 5.70
N ILE A 668 11.59 -37.40 6.45
CA ILE A 668 12.21 -38.68 6.82
C ILE A 668 11.23 -39.52 7.65
N ILE A 669 10.65 -38.95 8.71
CA ILE A 669 9.75 -39.67 9.60
C ILE A 669 8.47 -40.09 8.84
N THR A 670 7.91 -39.20 8.02
CA THR A 670 6.73 -39.49 7.21
C THR A 670 6.98 -40.62 6.24
N VAL A 671 8.12 -40.63 5.54
CA VAL A 671 8.50 -41.72 4.64
C VAL A 671 8.61 -43.04 5.37
N ILE A 672 9.28 -43.07 6.54
CA ILE A 672 9.42 -44.29 7.35
C ILE A 672 8.05 -44.82 7.77
N ILE A 673 7.21 -43.97 8.35
CA ILE A 673 5.89 -44.38 8.85
C ILE A 673 4.98 -44.84 7.69
N THR A 674 4.92 -44.08 6.61
CA THR A 674 3.96 -44.34 5.53
C THR A 674 4.38 -45.49 4.63
N SER A 675 5.69 -45.69 4.41
CA SER A 675 6.21 -46.88 3.69
C SER A 675 5.90 -48.18 4.45
N LEU A 676 6.15 -48.20 5.77
CA LEU A 676 5.84 -49.33 6.62
C LEU A 676 4.33 -49.59 6.68
N ALA A 677 3.53 -48.54 6.88
CA ALA A 677 2.08 -48.66 7.00
C ALA A 677 1.42 -49.08 5.69
N ALA A 678 1.91 -48.63 4.53
CA ALA A 678 1.35 -48.97 3.22
C ALA A 678 1.54 -50.44 2.83
N TYR A 679 2.60 -51.09 3.32
CA TYR A 679 2.93 -52.47 2.91
C TYR A 679 1.82 -53.49 3.23
N PRO A 680 1.24 -53.53 4.45
CA PRO A 680 0.05 -54.35 4.71
C PRO A 680 -1.15 -54.02 3.82
N PHE A 681 -1.41 -52.74 3.52
CA PHE A 681 -2.51 -52.32 2.64
C PHE A 681 -2.29 -52.72 1.17
N SER A 682 -1.07 -53.05 0.77
CA SER A 682 -0.76 -53.60 -0.55
C SER A 682 -0.74 -55.14 -0.55
N ARG A 683 -0.08 -55.78 0.42
CA ARG A 683 0.21 -57.23 0.38
C ARG A 683 -0.64 -58.12 1.28
N MET A 684 -1.23 -57.60 2.35
CA MET A 684 -1.91 -58.40 3.36
C MET A 684 -3.43 -58.35 3.22
N LYS A 685 -4.13 -59.42 3.62
CA LYS A 685 -5.59 -59.45 3.70
C LYS A 685 -6.01 -59.31 5.15
N PHE A 686 -6.74 -58.24 5.48
CA PHE A 686 -7.28 -58.00 6.82
C PHE A 686 -8.64 -57.28 6.72
N VAL A 687 -9.43 -57.39 7.79
CA VAL A 687 -10.77 -56.80 7.84
C VAL A 687 -10.67 -55.27 7.79
N GLY A 688 -11.42 -54.64 6.88
CA GLY A 688 -11.43 -53.17 6.74
C GLY A 688 -10.31 -52.58 5.88
N ARG A 689 -9.50 -53.39 5.17
CA ARG A 689 -8.38 -52.93 4.33
C ARG A 689 -8.72 -51.77 3.38
N SER A 690 -9.73 -51.91 2.52
CA SER A 690 -10.06 -50.85 1.56
C SER A 690 -10.80 -49.69 2.23
N SER A 691 -11.80 -49.98 3.07
CA SER A 691 -12.60 -48.97 3.75
C SER A 691 -11.78 -48.10 4.71
N GLY A 692 -10.80 -48.68 5.41
CA GLY A 692 -9.90 -47.94 6.30
C GLY A 692 -9.01 -46.97 5.54
N LEU A 693 -8.48 -47.37 4.37
CA LEU A 693 -7.66 -46.49 3.55
C LEU A 693 -8.48 -45.33 2.95
N TYR A 694 -9.71 -45.60 2.50
CA TYR A 694 -10.64 -44.54 2.06
C TYR A 694 -11.05 -43.61 3.21
N PHE A 695 -11.33 -44.16 4.39
CA PHE A 695 -11.69 -43.38 5.57
C PHE A 695 -10.58 -42.40 5.95
N LEU A 696 -9.33 -42.87 6.02
CA LEU A 696 -8.17 -42.01 6.30
C LEU A 696 -8.04 -40.88 5.26
N MET A 697 -8.30 -41.17 3.98
CA MET A 697 -8.27 -40.14 2.94
C MET A 697 -9.37 -39.10 3.11
N ILE A 698 -10.60 -39.52 3.38
CA ILE A 698 -11.73 -38.61 3.59
C ILE A 698 -11.48 -37.68 4.78
N VAL A 699 -10.96 -38.21 5.88
CA VAL A 699 -10.61 -37.41 7.07
C VAL A 699 -9.55 -36.36 6.72
N GLN A 700 -8.56 -36.71 5.90
CA GLN A 700 -7.48 -35.79 5.54
C GLN A 700 -7.89 -34.72 4.51
N MET A 701 -9.00 -34.90 3.79
CA MET A 701 -9.53 -33.89 2.87
C MET A 701 -10.18 -32.70 3.59
N PHE A 702 -10.41 -32.80 4.91
CA PHE A 702 -10.85 -31.66 5.70
C PHE A 702 -9.77 -30.57 5.75
N PRO A 703 -10.12 -29.29 5.53
CA PRO A 703 -9.17 -28.17 5.59
C PRO A 703 -8.35 -28.13 6.88
N ILE A 704 -7.03 -28.18 6.76
CA ILE A 704 -6.10 -28.24 7.91
C ILE A 704 -6.23 -27.03 8.86
N VAL A 705 -6.60 -25.87 8.30
CA VAL A 705 -6.81 -24.60 9.02
C VAL A 705 -7.88 -24.73 10.11
N MET A 706 -8.88 -25.60 9.94
CA MET A 706 -9.92 -25.81 10.96
C MET A 706 -9.38 -26.48 12.23
N PHE A 707 -8.28 -27.21 12.12
CA PHE A 707 -7.66 -27.89 13.26
C PHE A 707 -6.65 -27.02 14.01
N MET A 708 -6.41 -25.78 13.58
CA MET A 708 -5.41 -24.88 14.19
C MET A 708 -5.59 -24.71 15.70
N VAL A 709 -6.81 -24.42 16.15
CA VAL A 709 -7.14 -24.24 17.58
C VAL A 709 -6.90 -25.54 18.36
N ALA A 710 -7.25 -26.69 17.76
CA ALA A 710 -7.05 -28.00 18.37
C ALA A 710 -5.55 -28.35 18.48
N ILE A 711 -4.77 -28.12 17.42
CA ILE A 711 -3.32 -28.33 17.41
C ILE A 711 -2.65 -27.45 18.47
N TYR A 712 -3.01 -26.16 18.54
CA TYR A 712 -2.51 -25.26 19.57
C TYR A 712 -2.79 -25.79 20.98
N GLY A 713 -4.04 -26.19 21.25
CA GLY A 713 -4.43 -26.75 22.55
C GLY A 713 -3.68 -28.05 22.90
N ILE A 714 -3.50 -28.95 21.94
CA ILE A 714 -2.76 -30.21 22.13
C ILE A 714 -1.29 -29.94 22.42
N LEU A 715 -0.63 -29.07 21.66
CA LEU A 715 0.78 -28.75 21.87
C LEU A 715 1.00 -27.98 23.17
N ASN A 716 0.08 -27.09 23.56
CA ASN A 716 0.13 -26.42 24.85
C ASN A 716 0.05 -27.44 26.00
N PHE A 717 -0.94 -28.34 25.95
CA PHE A 717 -1.10 -29.40 26.94
C PHE A 717 0.10 -30.36 26.98
N LEU A 718 0.61 -30.79 25.82
CA LEU A 718 1.77 -31.68 25.75
C LEU A 718 3.04 -30.99 26.23
N GLY A 719 3.19 -29.69 26.01
CA GLY A 719 4.33 -28.89 26.45
C GLY A 719 4.55 -28.91 27.96
N ASP A 720 3.48 -29.01 28.74
CA ASP A 720 3.54 -29.13 30.21
C ASP A 720 4.25 -30.43 30.67
N TYR A 721 4.21 -31.49 29.86
CA TYR A 721 4.78 -32.80 30.19
C TYR A 721 6.05 -33.12 29.38
N LEU A 722 6.09 -32.70 28.12
CA LEU A 722 7.15 -32.95 27.16
C LEU A 722 7.53 -31.60 26.51
N PRO A 723 8.37 -30.79 27.17
CA PRO A 723 8.65 -29.42 26.73
C PRO A 723 9.18 -29.32 25.29
N PHE A 724 9.91 -30.33 24.81
CA PHE A 724 10.47 -30.33 23.44
C PHE A 724 9.44 -30.52 22.32
N ILE A 725 8.19 -30.92 22.64
CA ILE A 725 7.06 -30.95 21.70
C ILE A 725 5.97 -29.92 22.04
N GLY A 726 6.29 -28.96 22.90
CA GLY A 726 5.38 -27.89 23.29
C GLY A 726 5.24 -26.79 22.25
N LEU A 727 4.49 -25.74 22.60
CA LEU A 727 4.46 -24.50 21.84
C LEU A 727 5.84 -23.84 21.80
N ASP A 728 6.06 -23.03 20.77
CA ASP A 728 7.31 -22.33 20.48
C ASP A 728 8.55 -23.24 20.33
N THR A 729 8.34 -24.50 19.93
CA THR A 729 9.42 -25.46 19.68
C THR A 729 9.37 -26.04 18.26
N LEU A 730 10.55 -26.30 17.68
CA LEU A 730 10.65 -26.97 16.38
C LEU A 730 10.14 -28.42 16.46
N GLY A 731 10.30 -29.09 17.61
CA GLY A 731 9.82 -30.45 17.83
C GLY A 731 8.28 -30.53 17.86
N GLY A 732 7.62 -29.56 18.50
CA GLY A 732 6.16 -29.44 18.49
C GLY A 732 5.63 -29.21 17.08
N LEU A 733 6.34 -28.39 16.29
CA LEU A 733 5.99 -28.17 14.89
C LEU A 733 6.16 -29.43 14.03
N ILE A 734 7.28 -30.16 14.16
CA ILE A 734 7.47 -31.44 13.47
C ILE A 734 6.33 -32.39 13.84
N PHE A 735 6.01 -32.52 15.13
CA PHE A 735 4.95 -33.39 15.62
C PHE A 735 3.58 -33.06 14.99
N ALA A 736 3.24 -31.77 14.88
CA ALA A 736 2.01 -31.34 14.24
C ALA A 736 1.93 -31.75 12.76
N TYR A 737 3.05 -31.73 12.03
CA TYR A 737 3.09 -32.11 10.61
C TYR A 737 3.06 -33.62 10.35
N LEU A 738 3.43 -34.45 11.32
CA LEU A 738 3.41 -35.92 11.17
C LEU A 738 2.01 -36.51 10.97
N GLY A 739 0.94 -35.74 11.18
CA GLY A 739 -0.43 -36.19 10.93
C GLY A 739 -0.78 -36.43 9.44
N ASN A 740 0.02 -35.91 8.51
CA ASN A 740 -0.24 -35.96 7.07
C ASN A 740 0.22 -37.28 6.43
N VAL A 741 -0.38 -38.41 6.85
CA VAL A 741 0.07 -39.76 6.47
C VAL A 741 -0.76 -40.45 5.39
N ALA A 742 -2.05 -40.12 5.26
CA ALA A 742 -2.97 -40.92 4.45
C ALA A 742 -2.69 -40.79 2.93
N TYR A 743 -2.40 -39.57 2.46
CA TYR A 743 -2.03 -39.33 1.05
C TYR A 743 -0.74 -40.07 0.67
N ASN A 744 0.28 -39.95 1.50
CA ASN A 744 1.58 -40.58 1.28
C ASN A 744 1.48 -42.11 1.35
N MET A 745 0.68 -42.66 2.26
CA MET A 745 0.39 -44.09 2.35
C MET A 745 -0.32 -44.61 1.08
N TRP A 746 -1.25 -43.83 0.53
CA TRP A 746 -1.93 -44.16 -0.72
C TRP A 746 -0.95 -44.24 -1.90
N LEU A 747 -0.04 -43.27 -2.01
CA LEU A 747 1.01 -43.26 -3.03
C LEU A 747 1.95 -44.46 -2.91
N PHE A 748 2.44 -44.77 -1.71
CA PHE A 748 3.27 -45.96 -1.48
C PHE A 748 2.53 -47.24 -1.84
N LYS A 749 1.29 -47.40 -1.40
CA LYS A 749 0.47 -48.58 -1.71
C LYS A 749 0.32 -48.74 -3.22
N GLY A 750 -0.04 -47.67 -3.93
CA GLY A 750 -0.19 -47.67 -5.38
C GLY A 750 1.10 -48.08 -6.10
N TYR A 751 2.26 -47.61 -5.64
CA TYR A 751 3.54 -48.00 -6.20
C TYR A 751 3.92 -49.46 -5.87
N TYR A 752 3.71 -49.90 -4.63
CA TYR A 752 3.97 -51.29 -4.24
C TYR A 752 3.15 -52.26 -5.09
N ASP A 753 1.89 -51.93 -5.41
CA ASP A 753 1.05 -52.74 -6.29
C ASP A 753 1.62 -52.91 -7.72
N THR A 754 2.57 -52.08 -8.15
CA THR A 754 3.26 -52.23 -9.45
C THR A 754 4.47 -53.17 -9.41
N ILE A 755 4.97 -53.49 -8.22
CA ILE A 755 6.10 -54.42 -8.04
C ILE A 755 5.56 -55.85 -8.13
N PRO A 756 6.10 -56.70 -9.03
CA PRO A 756 5.61 -58.07 -9.20
C PRO A 756 5.69 -58.92 -7.92
N ASP A 757 4.58 -59.55 -7.55
CA ASP A 757 4.49 -60.41 -6.36
C ASP A 757 5.50 -61.59 -6.38
N SER A 758 5.87 -62.05 -7.58
CA SER A 758 6.82 -63.16 -7.77
C SER A 758 8.20 -62.89 -7.19
N LEU A 759 8.63 -61.63 -7.11
CA LEU A 759 9.90 -61.25 -6.48
C LEU A 759 9.87 -61.50 -4.97
N GLU A 760 8.72 -61.21 -4.34
CA GLU A 760 8.52 -61.42 -2.92
C GLU A 760 8.32 -62.89 -2.58
N GLU A 761 7.57 -63.62 -3.42
CA GLU A 761 7.41 -65.07 -3.28
C GLU A 761 8.75 -65.80 -3.39
N SER A 762 9.60 -65.41 -4.34
CA SER A 762 10.96 -65.97 -4.48
C SER A 762 11.80 -65.74 -3.22
N ALA A 763 11.79 -64.52 -2.68
CA ALA A 763 12.51 -64.22 -1.43
C ALA A 763 11.98 -65.01 -0.23
N MET A 764 10.66 -65.24 -0.15
CA MET A 764 10.07 -66.05 0.92
C MET A 764 10.39 -67.54 0.77
N ILE A 765 10.53 -68.06 -0.46
CA ILE A 765 11.03 -69.41 -0.73
C ILE A 765 12.48 -69.56 -0.25
N ASP A 766 13.30 -68.51 -0.40
CA ASP A 766 14.68 -68.44 0.13
C ASP A 766 14.75 -68.28 1.68
N GLY A 767 13.60 -68.28 2.37
CA GLY A 767 13.50 -68.22 3.82
C GLY A 767 13.41 -66.83 4.42
N ALA A 768 13.25 -65.77 3.60
CA ALA A 768 13.03 -64.43 4.11
C ALA A 768 11.66 -64.30 4.80
N THR A 769 11.63 -63.71 5.99
CA THR A 769 10.39 -63.27 6.64
C THR A 769 9.76 -62.11 5.87
N ARG A 770 8.46 -61.88 6.01
CA ARG A 770 7.77 -60.77 5.32
C ARG A 770 8.41 -59.39 5.57
N PHE A 771 8.88 -59.13 6.78
CA PHE A 771 9.59 -57.89 7.09
C PHE A 771 10.95 -57.81 6.38
N GLN A 772 11.70 -58.92 6.32
CA GLN A 772 12.92 -59.00 5.54
C GLN A 772 12.66 -58.82 4.04
N THR A 773 11.61 -59.43 3.50
CA THR A 773 11.19 -59.23 2.11
C THR A 773 10.84 -57.76 1.83
N PHE A 774 10.08 -57.11 2.72
CA PHE A 774 9.81 -55.68 2.61
C PHE A 774 11.10 -54.85 2.61
N TRP A 775 11.96 -55.03 3.61
CA TRP A 775 13.14 -54.20 3.80
C TRP A 775 14.23 -54.43 2.74
N LEU A 776 14.41 -55.67 2.28
CA LEU A 776 15.50 -56.06 1.37
C LEU A 776 15.09 -56.05 -0.11
N ILE A 777 13.80 -56.21 -0.43
CA ILE A 777 13.31 -56.32 -1.82
C ILE A 777 12.41 -55.15 -2.17
N VAL A 778 11.29 -54.98 -1.47
CA VAL A 778 10.25 -54.02 -1.85
C VAL A 778 10.72 -52.58 -1.66
N LEU A 779 11.33 -52.26 -0.51
CA LEU A 779 11.76 -50.90 -0.18
C LEU A 779 12.86 -50.38 -1.13
N PRO A 780 13.93 -51.14 -1.48
CA PRO A 780 14.92 -50.72 -2.47
C PRO A 780 14.35 -50.55 -3.88
N LEU A 781 13.42 -51.40 -4.32
CA LEU A 781 12.74 -51.25 -5.61
C LEU A 781 11.78 -50.05 -5.63
N SER A 782 11.43 -49.53 -4.46
CA SER A 782 10.55 -48.38 -4.26
C SER A 782 11.29 -47.06 -4.11
N LEU A 783 12.61 -47.02 -4.31
CA LEU A 783 13.40 -45.78 -4.28
C LEU A 783 12.78 -44.61 -5.09
N PRO A 784 12.21 -44.83 -6.30
CA PRO A 784 11.60 -43.73 -7.05
C PRO A 784 10.43 -43.06 -6.30
N ILE A 785 9.52 -43.85 -5.71
CA ILE A 785 8.40 -43.29 -4.96
C ILE A 785 8.83 -42.71 -3.61
N ILE A 786 9.86 -43.29 -2.97
CA ILE A 786 10.47 -42.72 -1.75
C ILE A 786 10.99 -41.31 -2.04
N SER A 787 11.72 -41.13 -3.14
CA SER A 787 12.24 -39.82 -3.55
C SER A 787 11.12 -38.83 -3.84
N VAL A 788 10.07 -39.24 -4.57
CA VAL A 788 8.90 -38.38 -4.84
C VAL A 788 8.23 -37.93 -3.54
N ILE A 789 7.92 -38.85 -2.62
CA ILE A 789 7.27 -38.53 -1.35
C ILE A 789 8.17 -37.67 -0.47
N THR A 790 9.48 -37.91 -0.46
CA THR A 790 10.45 -37.09 0.26
C THR A 790 10.43 -35.65 -0.24
N ILE A 791 10.52 -35.44 -1.56
CA ILE A 791 10.51 -34.11 -2.17
C ILE A 791 9.20 -33.40 -1.88
N LEU A 792 8.06 -34.05 -2.11
CA LEU A 792 6.74 -33.45 -1.89
C LEU A 792 6.51 -33.09 -0.42
N THR A 793 6.88 -33.98 0.51
CA THR A 793 6.73 -33.73 1.94
C THR A 793 7.64 -32.61 2.41
N PHE A 794 8.90 -32.59 1.95
CA PHE A 794 9.83 -31.51 2.25
C PHE A 794 9.32 -30.18 1.72
N MET A 795 8.94 -30.09 0.44
CA MET A 795 8.45 -28.85 -0.17
C MET A 795 7.19 -28.32 0.51
N ASN A 796 6.22 -29.19 0.80
CA ASN A 796 4.98 -28.79 1.47
C ASN A 796 5.27 -28.27 2.88
N THR A 797 6.15 -28.96 3.63
CA THR A 797 6.49 -28.57 5.00
C THR A 797 7.34 -27.30 5.05
N PHE A 798 8.28 -27.15 4.11
CA PHE A 798 9.19 -26.01 4.03
C PHE A 798 8.44 -24.70 3.74
N ASN A 799 7.38 -24.77 2.92
CA ASN A 799 6.53 -23.63 2.56
C ASN A 799 5.30 -23.47 3.47
N GLU A 800 5.11 -24.34 4.46
CA GLU A 800 3.96 -24.26 5.36
C GLU A 800 4.12 -23.05 6.31
N PHE A 801 3.12 -22.18 6.27
CA PHE A 801 3.10 -20.94 7.03
C PHE A 801 2.08 -20.96 8.18
N VAL A 802 0.91 -21.56 7.97
CA VAL A 802 -0.28 -21.35 8.79
C VAL A 802 -0.12 -21.99 10.16
N ILE A 803 0.29 -23.26 10.21
CA ILE A 803 0.55 -23.95 11.48
C ILE A 803 1.84 -23.44 12.10
N ALA A 804 2.88 -23.20 11.29
CA ALA A 804 4.14 -22.65 11.79
C ALA A 804 3.93 -21.31 12.53
N LYS A 805 3.09 -20.41 12.00
CA LYS A 805 2.85 -19.09 12.61
C LYS A 805 2.14 -19.14 13.96
N ILE A 806 1.27 -20.13 14.19
CA ILE A 806 0.57 -20.27 15.48
C ILE A 806 1.38 -21.03 16.52
N VAL A 807 2.27 -21.94 16.08
CA VAL A 807 3.08 -22.75 16.98
C VAL A 807 4.32 -21.98 17.41
N LEU A 808 5.01 -21.30 16.49
CA LEU A 808 6.25 -20.59 16.74
C LEU A 808 5.94 -19.13 17.11
N GLN A 809 6.30 -18.74 18.33
CA GLN A 809 5.99 -17.44 18.90
C GLN A 809 7.22 -16.53 18.96
N SER A 810 8.39 -17.12 19.21
CA SER A 810 9.66 -16.40 19.26
C SER A 810 10.28 -16.29 17.87
N GLU A 811 10.74 -15.10 17.51
CA GLU A 811 11.33 -14.83 16.20
C GLU A 811 12.55 -15.72 15.89
N VAL A 812 13.34 -16.07 16.90
CA VAL A 812 14.48 -16.98 16.77
C VAL A 812 14.10 -18.42 16.37
N ASN A 813 12.85 -18.81 16.63
CA ASN A 813 12.33 -20.15 16.34
C ASN A 813 11.50 -20.19 15.06
N TYR A 814 11.29 -19.06 14.38
CA TYR A 814 10.55 -19.03 13.13
C TYR A 814 11.15 -19.96 12.07
N THR A 815 10.26 -20.55 11.25
CA THR A 815 10.62 -21.14 9.96
C THR A 815 10.82 -20.03 8.94
N TYR A 816 11.52 -20.34 7.85
CA TYR A 816 11.70 -19.46 6.71
C TYR A 816 10.39 -18.83 6.23
N ALA A 817 9.30 -19.60 6.07
CA ALA A 817 8.01 -19.08 5.61
C ALA A 817 7.41 -18.04 6.58
N VAL A 818 7.50 -18.30 7.89
CA VAL A 818 7.03 -17.36 8.92
C VAL A 818 7.91 -16.12 9.00
N GLY A 819 9.23 -16.30 8.92
CA GLY A 819 10.20 -15.21 8.92
C GLY A 819 10.10 -14.31 7.69
N LEU A 820 9.85 -14.89 6.51
CA LEU A 820 9.68 -14.15 5.26
C LEU A 820 8.52 -13.14 5.33
N GLN A 821 7.43 -13.48 6.04
CA GLN A 821 6.30 -12.58 6.27
C GLN A 821 6.71 -11.30 7.02
N THR A 822 7.78 -11.33 7.81
CA THR A 822 8.24 -10.15 8.59
C THR A 822 8.79 -9.02 7.71
N PHE A 823 9.15 -9.31 6.45
CA PHE A 823 9.52 -8.29 5.44
C PHE A 823 8.29 -7.65 4.76
N SER A 824 7.08 -8.10 5.09
CA SER A 824 5.81 -7.60 4.57
C SER A 824 4.83 -7.33 5.72
N GLN A 825 5.06 -6.22 6.44
CA GLN A 825 4.28 -5.84 7.65
C GLN A 825 2.98 -5.09 7.33
N GLY A 826 2.78 -4.64 6.09
CA GLY A 826 1.55 -3.96 5.66
C GLY A 826 1.52 -3.66 4.16
N PRO A 827 0.36 -3.18 3.63
CA PRO A 827 0.14 -2.92 2.20
C PRO A 827 1.12 -1.93 1.56
N PHE A 828 1.74 -1.07 2.36
CA PHE A 828 2.68 -0.03 1.92
C PHE A 828 4.06 -0.11 2.60
N GLU A 829 4.31 -1.14 3.43
CA GLU A 829 5.53 -1.29 4.24
C GLU A 829 6.35 -2.52 3.84
N THR A 830 6.09 -3.09 2.66
CA THR A 830 6.81 -4.27 2.20
C THR A 830 8.17 -3.88 1.62
N GLN A 831 9.24 -4.45 2.19
CA GLN A 831 10.60 -4.29 1.70
C GLN A 831 10.84 -5.24 0.53
N TRP A 832 10.34 -4.89 -0.66
CA TRP A 832 10.33 -5.79 -1.83
C TRP A 832 11.71 -6.32 -2.23
N GLY A 833 12.76 -5.51 -2.14
CA GLY A 833 14.14 -5.94 -2.40
C GLY A 833 14.57 -7.09 -1.49
N LEU A 834 14.42 -6.91 -0.17
CA LEU A 834 14.74 -7.95 0.83
C LEU A 834 13.81 -9.16 0.74
N PHE A 835 12.50 -8.95 0.54
CA PHE A 835 11.51 -10.01 0.41
C PHE A 835 11.80 -10.92 -0.79
N THR A 836 12.13 -10.35 -1.94
CA THR A 836 12.44 -11.11 -3.16
C THR A 836 13.82 -11.75 -3.13
N ALA A 837 14.83 -11.09 -2.55
CA ALA A 837 16.15 -11.70 -2.30
C ALA A 837 16.03 -12.89 -1.33
N ALA A 838 15.29 -12.73 -0.23
CA ALA A 838 14.99 -13.80 0.72
C ALA A 838 14.23 -14.95 0.04
N SER A 839 13.28 -14.63 -0.85
CA SER A 839 12.54 -15.61 -1.66
C SER A 839 13.45 -16.48 -2.52
N LEU A 840 14.44 -15.86 -3.18
CA LEU A 840 15.40 -16.57 -4.02
C LEU A 840 16.36 -17.44 -3.21
N ILE A 841 16.89 -16.94 -2.10
CA ILE A 841 17.74 -17.73 -1.21
C ILE A 841 16.95 -18.91 -0.61
N GLY A 842 15.69 -18.67 -0.21
CA GLY A 842 14.80 -19.70 0.32
C GLY A 842 14.45 -20.82 -0.67
N ALA A 843 14.54 -20.56 -1.98
CA ALA A 843 14.35 -21.59 -3.00
C ALA A 843 15.54 -22.55 -3.13
N ILE A 844 16.75 -22.13 -2.73
CA ILE A 844 17.99 -22.90 -2.90
C ILE A 844 17.91 -24.30 -2.27
N PRO A 845 17.48 -24.48 -1.00
CA PRO A 845 17.42 -25.81 -0.39
C PRO A 845 16.48 -26.77 -1.13
N MET A 846 15.35 -26.27 -1.64
CA MET A 846 14.41 -27.08 -2.42
C MET A 846 15.02 -27.52 -3.75
N VAL A 847 15.70 -26.62 -4.45
CA VAL A 847 16.41 -26.93 -5.70
C VAL A 847 17.51 -27.96 -5.48
N ILE A 848 18.33 -27.79 -4.43
CA ILE A 848 19.39 -28.74 -4.06
C ILE A 848 18.79 -30.12 -3.77
N LEU A 849 17.71 -30.19 -2.98
CA LEU A 849 17.05 -31.45 -2.67
C LEU A 849 16.52 -32.13 -3.94
N PHE A 850 15.85 -31.38 -4.82
CA PHE A 850 15.32 -31.92 -6.08
C PHE A 850 16.45 -32.47 -6.97
N LEU A 851 17.50 -31.69 -7.22
CA LEU A 851 18.62 -32.09 -8.07
C LEU A 851 19.36 -33.32 -7.51
N THR A 852 19.56 -33.40 -6.20
CA THR A 852 20.21 -34.56 -5.56
C THR A 852 19.37 -35.83 -5.63
N MET A 853 18.04 -35.69 -5.58
CA MET A 853 17.09 -36.80 -5.63
C MET A 853 16.70 -37.23 -7.06
N GLN A 854 16.94 -36.38 -8.08
CA GLN A 854 16.55 -36.61 -9.47
C GLN A 854 17.00 -37.97 -10.03
N LYS A 855 18.19 -38.44 -9.67
CA LYS A 855 18.74 -39.74 -10.13
C LYS A 855 17.88 -40.95 -9.74
N TRP A 856 17.12 -40.85 -8.64
CA TRP A 856 16.24 -41.93 -8.17
C TRP A 856 14.85 -41.87 -8.78
N ILE A 857 14.45 -40.73 -9.36
CA ILE A 857 13.13 -40.56 -10.01
C ILE A 857 13.07 -41.25 -11.39
N ILE A 858 14.22 -41.46 -12.03
CA ILE A 858 14.30 -42.08 -13.36
C ILE A 858 13.96 -43.58 -13.25
N GLY A 859 12.85 -43.99 -13.87
CA GLY A 859 12.35 -45.37 -13.82
C GLY A 859 13.23 -46.39 -14.55
N GLY A 860 13.04 -47.69 -14.24
CA GLY A 860 13.75 -48.80 -14.88
C GLY A 860 14.23 -49.91 -13.95
N LEU A 861 14.14 -49.75 -12.62
CA LEU A 861 14.67 -50.71 -11.65
C LEU A 861 14.03 -52.12 -11.72
N THR A 862 12.81 -52.24 -12.24
CA THR A 862 12.11 -53.52 -12.41
C THR A 862 12.21 -54.09 -13.83
N GLN A 863 12.76 -53.35 -14.80
CA GLN A 863 12.87 -53.81 -16.19
C GLN A 863 13.85 -55.00 -16.28
N GLY A 864 13.37 -56.13 -16.79
CA GLY A 864 14.16 -57.36 -16.97
C GLY A 864 14.12 -58.36 -15.80
N SER A 865 13.47 -58.01 -14.68
CA SER A 865 13.37 -58.88 -13.50
C SER A 865 12.31 -59.99 -13.62
N VAL A 866 11.28 -59.76 -14.43
CA VAL A 866 10.25 -60.75 -14.78
C VAL A 866 10.09 -60.76 -16.30
N LYS A 867 10.06 -61.96 -16.89
CA LYS A 867 9.83 -62.12 -18.33
C LYS A 867 8.33 -61.98 -18.59
N GLY A 868 7.91 -60.85 -19.16
CA GLY A 868 6.50 -60.53 -19.42
C GLY A 868 6.35 -59.37 -20.39
#